data_AF-A0A950M4H1-F1
#
_entry.id   AF-A0A950M4H1-F1
#
_cell.length_a   1.000
_cell.length_b   1.000
_cell.length_c   1.000
_cell.angle_alpha   90.00
_cell.angle_beta   90.00
_cell.angle_gamma   90.00
#
_symmetry.space_group_name_H-M   'P 1'
#
loop_
_entity.id
_entity.type
_entity.pdbx_description
1 polymer ?
#
loop_
_entity_poly.entity_id
_entity_poly.type
_entity_poly.pdbx_seq_one_letter_code
_entity_poly.pdbx_strand_id
1 'polypeptide(L)'
;MKLPQALKTIPSRVAAWLHAAQPASAAVRRGAPRVALRVGAVALACGAAWGLAKHPPLYTVHAGEVAVRTDLFTGRAVAATEGRLLLLPGVYEVRVLPARDQIYHASRMASADGAGALQSLEGLSLGMDLTLAWRIDQRQLPGLAARLPENIERDLIDPALQASVYPVVAQHSVREIFSTQRAPIEQAITAALRAKLAAQGIELRSVQIGHIDLPADYRAGMEGLLAEGLAADKMQYTLALKAQQVKQTELEAQADKSRREIAAEAAEREQVIAARAGGGDAAHPAAQGKADPAARARGRRGERRARQARRGQCEGAPDRGRGRSPRASASRRRGGLPTRRNQQGRRRAHGARGRAADPAPAARAEDARRQALGQGPGHHRTAVGERRVHRCWAAWPEPGRGRARAEPGASPGAGVNVMKKTTPALLMGLALAAAAAEAAPTATPAAIASPAPADAPKPVVLVLQDLASLRAAARDSSPQQAQLLRGEALEVRAERLDWLQVWDYGRERGGYVRRAQTLALAADPATLLAQLRVTAAQDGSEGLGVALAAAYIQAASKTELAGPDGAEVLADLGDFGARIAANTGRQRAGLLDVAARYGLRFENFEQADGSMLACYDGDAWRRVLSLPASAEAKARAALALTRAECRPAALTASQREASDAWRAEVLAHAPLDGLPGYLKNRLLLRRASVGASRAFAARDAALARAALADFARVEPTELPEDDQPEANDTAMRVNAMRWLALEQPAERQFAQGLRLTLKDGAGVGERCLTLSNANGDALVARCSVGAVMLASATLDREANALAIAVQPLDGWRELWVLRAGQGGWTVDVLPPTLAAPGLGYVEFAGWVPGGKQLLVVSESRAEGRYASRRFQQLELATLAPLHQAGDAKQLGVFQRWADPAWTGASLALR
;
A
#
# COMPACT_ATOMS: atom_id res chain seq x y z
N MET A 1 26.91 -30.58 -42.44
CA MET A 1 26.22 -31.69 -43.14
C MET A 1 24.75 -31.69 -42.71
N LYS A 2 23.84 -31.77 -43.69
CA LYS A 2 22.38 -31.98 -43.61
C LYS A 2 21.50 -30.84 -43.06
N LEU A 3 20.94 -30.08 -44.00
CA LEU A 3 19.64 -29.38 -43.93
C LEU A 3 18.49 -30.37 -43.65
N PRO A 4 17.41 -29.90 -43.02
CA PRO A 4 16.04 -30.28 -43.39
C PRO A 4 15.20 -29.04 -43.75
N GLN A 5 14.67 -28.97 -44.98
CA GLN A 5 13.27 -29.27 -45.31
C GLN A 5 12.22 -28.36 -44.64
N ALA A 6 11.97 -27.18 -45.22
CA ALA A 6 10.71 -26.45 -45.08
C ALA A 6 10.54 -25.39 -46.19
N LEU A 7 10.48 -25.81 -47.45
CA LEU A 7 10.10 -24.95 -48.58
C LEU A 7 9.31 -25.78 -49.60
N LYS A 8 8.10 -26.17 -49.20
CA LYS A 8 7.03 -26.63 -50.09
C LYS A 8 5.73 -26.07 -49.54
N THR A 9 5.24 -25.01 -50.19
CA THR A 9 3.82 -24.72 -50.50
C THR A 9 3.73 -23.25 -50.88
N ILE A 10 3.85 -22.99 -52.18
CA ILE A 10 3.46 -21.74 -52.81
C ILE A 10 1.93 -21.82 -52.99
N PRO A 11 1.11 -20.96 -52.35
CA PRO A 11 -0.31 -20.91 -52.66
C PRO A 11 -0.53 -20.18 -53.99
N SER A 12 -0.99 -20.95 -54.96
CA SER A 12 -1.48 -20.54 -56.27
C SER A 12 -2.70 -19.61 -56.18
N ARG A 13 -2.48 -18.28 -56.06
CA ARG A 13 -3.55 -17.27 -56.19
C ARG A 13 -3.11 -15.94 -56.83
N VAL A 14 -2.23 -15.97 -57.83
CA VAL A 14 -1.87 -14.77 -58.64
C VAL A 14 -2.01 -14.99 -60.15
N ALA A 15 -2.51 -16.14 -60.60
CA ALA A 15 -2.71 -16.44 -62.02
C ALA A 15 -4.14 -16.18 -62.54
N ALA A 16 -4.78 -15.07 -62.14
CA ALA A 16 -6.15 -14.74 -62.55
C ALA A 16 -6.39 -13.25 -62.89
N TRP A 17 -5.35 -12.50 -63.25
CA TRP A 17 -5.48 -11.06 -63.59
C TRP A 17 -4.82 -10.65 -64.91
N LEU A 18 -4.53 -11.59 -65.82
CA LEU A 18 -3.90 -11.28 -67.12
C LEU A 18 -4.64 -11.84 -68.35
N HIS A 19 -5.97 -11.75 -68.37
CA HIS A 19 -6.74 -11.84 -69.62
C HIS A 19 -7.97 -10.92 -69.60
N ALA A 20 -7.75 -9.61 -69.80
CA ALA A 20 -8.76 -8.67 -70.30
C ALA A 20 -8.11 -7.32 -70.66
N ALA A 21 -7.36 -7.28 -71.77
CA ALA A 21 -7.11 -6.04 -72.49
C ALA A 21 -6.70 -6.38 -73.93
N GLN A 22 -7.69 -6.36 -74.81
CA GLN A 22 -7.44 -6.35 -76.26
C GLN A 22 -6.80 -5.02 -76.69
N PRO A 23 -6.07 -5.01 -77.83
CA PRO A 23 -5.29 -3.87 -78.26
C PRO A 23 -6.15 -2.89 -79.07
N ALA A 24 -6.10 -1.60 -78.72
CA ALA A 24 -6.45 -0.51 -79.61
C ALA A 24 -5.15 0.14 -80.08
N SER A 25 -4.77 -0.17 -81.31
CA SER A 25 -3.69 0.46 -82.05
C SER A 25 -4.06 1.88 -82.48
N ALA A 26 -3.20 2.86 -82.19
CA ALA A 26 -2.81 3.90 -83.15
C ALA A 26 -1.69 4.79 -82.59
N ALA A 27 -0.60 4.86 -83.37
CA ALA A 27 0.28 6.01 -83.57
C ALA A 27 0.91 6.70 -82.34
N VAL A 28 2.22 6.50 -82.13
CA VAL A 28 3.19 7.61 -82.07
C VAL A 28 4.55 7.12 -82.60
N ARG A 29 5.02 7.78 -83.66
CA ARG A 29 6.38 7.68 -84.19
C ARG A 29 7.37 8.43 -83.29
N ARG A 30 8.57 7.85 -83.19
CA ARG A 30 9.90 8.50 -83.13
C ARG A 30 10.12 9.58 -82.07
N GLY A 31 10.87 9.20 -81.03
CA GLY A 31 11.56 10.16 -80.17
C GLY A 31 12.36 9.49 -79.05
N ALA A 32 13.69 9.63 -79.12
CA ALA A 32 14.64 9.64 -78.00
C ALA A 32 15.11 8.30 -77.36
N PRO A 33 16.22 7.71 -77.85
CA PRO A 33 17.05 6.77 -77.06
C PRO A 33 17.61 7.41 -75.76
N ARG A 34 17.57 8.75 -75.65
CA ARG A 34 17.95 9.49 -74.44
C ARG A 34 16.92 9.38 -73.31
N VAL A 35 15.64 9.09 -73.61
CA VAL A 35 14.61 8.93 -72.58
C VAL A 35 14.71 7.55 -71.94
N ALA A 36 14.97 6.49 -72.71
CA ALA A 36 15.17 5.15 -72.18
C ALA A 36 16.37 5.08 -71.20
N LEU A 37 17.47 5.76 -71.51
CA LEU A 37 18.67 5.79 -70.66
C LEU A 37 18.44 6.61 -69.37
N ARG A 38 17.66 7.69 -69.43
CA ARG A 38 17.24 8.46 -68.25
C ARG A 38 16.27 7.67 -67.37
N VAL A 39 15.31 6.96 -67.96
CA VAL A 39 14.36 6.11 -67.21
C VAL A 39 15.10 4.94 -66.55
N GLY A 40 16.07 4.32 -67.21
CA GLY A 40 16.92 3.29 -66.62
C GLY A 40 17.76 3.80 -65.45
N ALA A 41 18.39 4.97 -65.58
CA ALA A 41 19.16 5.59 -64.49
C ALA A 41 18.27 5.96 -63.28
N VAL A 42 17.06 6.47 -63.54
CA VAL A 42 16.09 6.77 -62.47
C VAL A 42 15.62 5.50 -61.78
N ALA A 43 15.34 4.42 -62.52
CA ALA A 43 14.95 3.14 -61.91
C ALA A 43 16.07 2.55 -61.04
N LEU A 44 17.33 2.66 -61.46
CA LEU A 44 18.50 2.21 -60.69
C LEU A 44 18.72 3.07 -59.44
N ALA A 45 18.58 4.39 -59.56
CA ALA A 45 18.65 5.31 -58.42
C ALA A 45 17.51 5.08 -57.42
N CYS A 46 16.28 4.88 -57.90
CA CYS A 46 15.13 4.52 -57.06
C CYS A 46 15.31 3.16 -56.39
N GLY A 47 15.87 2.17 -57.09
CA GLY A 47 16.20 0.86 -56.52
C GLY A 47 17.28 0.94 -55.44
N ALA A 48 18.34 1.73 -55.68
CA ALA A 48 19.39 1.98 -54.70
C ALA A 48 18.88 2.75 -53.47
N ALA A 49 18.05 3.79 -53.68
CA ALA A 49 17.41 4.54 -52.61
C ALA A 49 16.45 3.68 -51.80
N TRP A 50 15.67 2.81 -52.46
CA TRP A 50 14.80 1.85 -51.78
C TRP A 50 15.60 0.81 -50.98
N GLY A 51 16.71 0.31 -51.53
CA GLY A 51 17.62 -0.59 -50.83
C GLY A 51 18.25 0.04 -49.58
N LEU A 52 18.73 1.28 -49.69
CA LEU A 52 19.27 2.05 -48.56
C LEU A 52 18.19 2.38 -47.51
N ALA A 53 16.95 2.63 -47.93
CA ALA A 53 15.84 2.86 -47.03
C ALA A 53 15.41 1.59 -46.28
N LYS A 54 15.43 0.42 -46.95
CA LYS A 54 15.10 -0.87 -46.32
C LYS A 54 16.22 -1.41 -45.42
N HIS A 55 17.48 -1.13 -45.77
CA HIS A 55 18.65 -1.62 -45.07
C HIS A 55 19.58 -0.43 -44.77
N PRO A 56 19.29 0.34 -43.70
CA PRO A 56 20.10 1.49 -43.35
C PRO A 56 21.55 1.04 -43.09
N PRO A 57 22.55 1.68 -43.71
CA PRO A 57 23.95 1.27 -43.60
C PRO A 57 24.60 1.66 -42.27
N LEU A 58 23.85 2.29 -41.36
CA LEU A 58 24.33 2.76 -40.08
C LEU A 58 23.44 2.20 -38.97
N TYR A 59 24.06 1.51 -38.01
CA TYR A 59 23.44 1.12 -36.76
C TYR A 59 23.87 2.08 -35.65
N THR A 60 22.92 2.68 -34.94
CA THR A 60 23.20 3.57 -33.82
C THR A 60 23.15 2.79 -32.52
N VAL A 61 24.24 2.81 -31.74
CA VAL A 61 24.29 2.17 -30.42
C VAL A 61 23.62 3.09 -29.40
N HIS A 62 22.60 2.57 -28.71
CA HIS A 62 21.89 3.33 -27.67
C HIS A 62 22.58 3.18 -26.32
N ALA A 63 22.38 4.17 -25.43
CA ALA A 63 23.00 4.17 -24.11
C ALA A 63 22.51 2.98 -23.26
N GLY A 64 23.42 2.07 -22.92
CA GLY A 64 23.12 0.84 -22.18
C GLY A 64 23.16 -0.43 -23.01
N GLU A 65 23.46 -0.33 -24.30
CA GLU A 65 23.73 -1.44 -25.21
C GLU A 65 25.21 -1.42 -25.64
N VAL A 66 25.76 -2.59 -25.93
CA VAL A 66 27.02 -2.72 -26.67
C VAL A 66 26.72 -3.44 -27.96
N ALA A 67 27.05 -2.81 -29.09
CA ALA A 67 26.96 -3.46 -30.39
C ALA A 67 28.32 -4.08 -30.73
N VAL A 68 28.32 -5.38 -31.01
CA VAL A 68 29.49 -6.11 -31.51
C VAL A 68 29.29 -6.35 -32.99
N ARG A 69 30.14 -5.74 -33.82
CA ARG A 69 30.16 -5.94 -35.26
C ARG A 69 31.22 -6.98 -35.61
N THR A 70 30.78 -8.06 -36.24
CA THR A 70 31.64 -9.13 -36.74
C THR A 70 31.73 -9.06 -38.26
N ASP A 71 32.96 -9.08 -38.77
CA ASP A 71 33.23 -9.25 -40.20
C ASP A 71 33.07 -10.72 -40.59
N LEU A 72 32.14 -11.00 -41.49
CA LEU A 72 31.81 -12.36 -41.92
C LEU A 72 32.91 -13.00 -42.78
N PHE A 73 33.81 -12.19 -43.38
CA PHE A 73 34.91 -12.69 -44.21
C PHE A 73 36.20 -12.88 -43.40
N THR A 74 36.48 -11.99 -42.45
CA THR A 74 37.73 -12.04 -41.67
C THR A 74 37.55 -12.61 -40.25
N GLY A 75 36.31 -12.74 -39.77
CA GLY A 75 35.99 -13.15 -38.40
C GLY A 75 36.38 -12.13 -37.34
N ARG A 76 36.87 -10.94 -37.72
CA ARG A 76 37.27 -9.89 -36.78
C ARG A 76 36.02 -9.23 -36.19
N ALA A 77 35.98 -9.15 -34.87
CA ALA A 77 34.90 -8.51 -34.12
C ALA A 77 35.37 -7.20 -33.50
N VAL A 78 34.52 -6.18 -33.58
CA VAL A 78 34.72 -4.86 -32.97
C VAL A 78 33.51 -4.53 -32.11
N ALA A 79 33.73 -4.29 -30.82
CA ALA A 79 32.69 -3.85 -29.88
C ALA A 79 32.67 -2.32 -29.81
N ALA A 80 31.47 -1.75 -29.81
CA ALA A 80 31.25 -0.31 -29.66
C ALA A 80 30.15 -0.05 -28.62
N THR A 81 30.46 0.79 -27.65
CA THR A 81 29.57 1.18 -26.53
C THR A 81 28.79 2.46 -26.82
N GLU A 82 29.25 3.28 -27.76
CA GLU A 82 28.62 4.53 -28.17
C GLU A 82 28.96 4.89 -29.62
N GLY A 83 28.04 5.56 -30.31
CA GLY A 83 28.24 6.06 -31.67
C GLY A 83 27.50 5.29 -32.77
N ARG A 84 27.91 5.52 -34.02
CA ARG A 84 27.32 4.92 -35.23
C ARG A 84 28.27 3.89 -35.83
N LEU A 85 27.79 2.67 -36.05
CA LEU A 85 28.53 1.59 -36.71
C LEU A 85 28.07 1.43 -38.14
N LEU A 86 29.03 1.35 -39.06
CA LEU A 86 28.78 1.01 -40.46
C LEU A 86 28.41 -0.47 -40.56
N LEU A 87 27.20 -0.75 -41.06
CA LEU A 87 26.65 -2.05 -41.35
C LEU A 87 26.50 -2.18 -42.87
N LEU A 88 27.38 -2.95 -43.51
CA LEU A 88 27.23 -3.37 -44.90
C LEU A 88 26.54 -4.74 -44.89
N PRO A 89 25.27 -4.84 -45.33
CA PRO A 89 24.56 -6.11 -45.38
C PRO A 89 25.37 -7.17 -46.14
N GLY A 90 25.52 -8.35 -45.56
CA GLY A 90 26.28 -9.48 -46.14
C GLY A 90 27.80 -9.41 -45.95
N VAL A 91 28.35 -8.32 -45.41
CA VAL A 91 29.77 -8.20 -45.03
C VAL A 91 29.93 -8.14 -43.51
N TYR A 92 29.07 -7.39 -42.85
CA TYR A 92 29.09 -7.20 -41.41
C TYR A 92 27.80 -7.73 -40.77
N GLU A 93 27.95 -8.49 -39.70
CA GLU A 93 26.86 -8.88 -38.81
C GLU A 93 26.99 -8.08 -37.50
N VAL A 94 25.89 -7.49 -37.03
CA VAL A 94 25.88 -6.74 -35.77
C VAL A 94 25.00 -7.48 -34.76
N ARG A 95 25.59 -7.78 -33.61
CA ARG A 95 24.90 -8.37 -32.46
C ARG A 95 24.88 -7.37 -31.32
N VAL A 96 23.71 -7.15 -30.75
CA VAL A 96 23.51 -6.20 -29.64
C VAL A 96 23.42 -6.97 -28.33
N LEU A 97 24.17 -6.52 -27.32
CA LEU A 97 24.23 -7.12 -26.00
C LEU A 97 23.96 -6.06 -24.92
N PRO A 98 23.31 -6.40 -23.80
CA PRO A 98 23.08 -5.46 -22.71
C PRO A 98 24.42 -5.07 -22.05
N ALA A 99 24.66 -3.75 -21.91
CA ALA A 99 25.85 -3.22 -21.23
C ALA A 99 25.65 -3.05 -19.72
N ARG A 100 24.38 -2.99 -19.28
CA ARG A 100 23.97 -2.75 -17.90
C ARG A 100 23.80 -4.05 -17.13
N ASP A 101 23.88 -3.95 -15.80
CA ASP A 101 23.57 -5.06 -14.90
C ASP A 101 22.15 -5.58 -15.18
N GLN A 102 22.05 -6.89 -15.38
CA GLN A 102 20.80 -7.61 -15.63
C GLN A 102 20.40 -8.40 -14.39
N ILE A 103 19.11 -8.54 -14.16
CA ILE A 103 18.55 -9.33 -13.05
C ILE A 103 17.86 -10.55 -13.64
N TYR A 104 18.26 -11.73 -13.18
CA TYR A 104 17.67 -13.00 -13.57
C TYR A 104 16.97 -13.67 -12.38
N HIS A 105 15.72 -14.09 -12.58
CA HIS A 105 14.91 -14.79 -11.57
C HIS A 105 14.75 -16.26 -11.93
N ALA A 106 15.23 -17.16 -11.07
CA ALA A 106 15.25 -18.59 -11.32
C ALA A 106 13.91 -19.29 -10.98
N SER A 107 12.84 -18.89 -11.68
CA SER A 107 11.47 -19.36 -11.43
C SER A 107 11.28 -20.89 -11.44
N ARG A 108 12.11 -21.64 -12.19
CA ARG A 108 12.03 -23.10 -12.27
C ARG A 108 12.37 -23.82 -10.97
N MET A 109 13.20 -23.22 -10.11
CA MET A 109 13.59 -23.79 -8.83
C MET A 109 12.75 -23.25 -7.67
N ALA A 110 11.83 -22.31 -7.92
CA ALA A 110 11.09 -21.62 -6.86
C ALA A 110 10.04 -22.50 -6.16
N SER A 111 9.60 -23.60 -6.76
CA SER A 111 8.56 -24.48 -6.20
C SER A 111 9.08 -25.88 -5.88
N ALA A 112 8.63 -26.42 -4.74
CA ALA A 112 8.96 -27.78 -4.28
C ALA A 112 8.38 -28.89 -5.18
N ASP A 113 7.29 -28.60 -5.90
CA ASP A 113 6.61 -29.54 -6.80
C ASP A 113 7.01 -29.33 -8.27
N GLY A 114 7.92 -28.38 -8.54
CA GLY A 114 8.35 -28.01 -9.89
C GLY A 114 9.39 -28.96 -10.48
N ALA A 115 9.56 -28.90 -11.80
CA ALA A 115 10.59 -29.65 -12.52
C ALA A 115 12.04 -29.29 -12.12
N GLY A 116 12.24 -28.17 -11.41
CA GLY A 116 13.52 -27.74 -10.85
C GLY A 116 13.63 -27.88 -9.33
N ALA A 117 12.77 -28.69 -8.68
CA ALA A 117 12.81 -28.89 -7.24
C ALA A 117 14.20 -29.34 -6.75
N LEU A 118 14.62 -28.79 -5.63
CA LEU A 118 15.88 -29.09 -4.97
C LEU A 118 15.66 -30.17 -3.92
N GLN A 119 16.68 -30.95 -3.60
CA GLN A 119 16.57 -31.99 -2.57
C GLN A 119 17.52 -31.68 -1.42
N SER A 120 16.99 -31.67 -0.18
CA SER A 120 17.79 -31.51 1.03
C SER A 120 18.57 -32.78 1.37
N LEU A 121 19.48 -32.68 2.36
CA LEU A 121 20.18 -33.84 2.93
C LEU A 121 19.22 -34.93 3.45
N GLU A 122 18.03 -34.53 3.89
CA GLU A 122 16.98 -35.41 4.44
C GLU A 122 16.11 -36.05 3.35
N GLY A 123 16.39 -35.75 2.08
CA GLY A 123 15.64 -36.24 0.94
C GLY A 123 14.35 -35.48 0.66
N LEU A 124 14.08 -34.38 1.35
CA LEU A 124 12.88 -33.55 1.15
C LEU A 124 13.04 -32.68 -0.10
N SER A 125 12.06 -32.72 -1.00
CA SER A 125 11.95 -31.79 -2.12
C SER A 125 11.60 -30.39 -1.60
N LEU A 126 12.32 -29.36 -2.02
CA LEU A 126 12.06 -27.97 -1.65
C LEU A 126 12.28 -27.04 -2.85
N GLY A 127 11.52 -25.96 -2.91
CA GLY A 127 11.72 -24.87 -3.84
C GLY A 127 12.56 -23.77 -3.19
N MET A 128 13.47 -23.17 -3.93
CA MET A 128 14.25 -22.01 -3.50
C MET A 128 14.19 -20.95 -4.58
N ASP A 129 13.63 -19.80 -4.24
CA ASP A 129 13.63 -18.62 -5.09
C ASP A 129 15.01 -17.96 -5.07
N LEU A 130 15.56 -17.71 -6.26
CA LEU A 130 16.90 -17.16 -6.44
C LEU A 130 16.86 -16.01 -7.41
N THR A 131 17.42 -14.88 -6.99
CA THR A 131 17.60 -13.69 -7.82
C THR A 131 19.08 -13.41 -8.02
N LEU A 132 19.48 -13.24 -9.27
CA LEU A 132 20.87 -13.09 -9.68
C LEU A 132 21.09 -11.78 -10.41
N ALA A 133 22.02 -10.95 -9.93
CA ALA A 133 22.50 -9.80 -10.66
C ALA A 133 23.79 -10.15 -11.39
N TRP A 134 23.83 -9.95 -12.71
CA TRP A 134 24.97 -10.31 -13.55
C TRP A 134 25.25 -9.24 -14.61
N ARG A 135 26.49 -9.22 -15.13
CA ARG A 135 26.87 -8.40 -16.28
C ARG A 135 27.85 -9.15 -17.18
N ILE A 136 27.97 -8.72 -18.43
CA ILE A 136 28.98 -9.26 -19.35
C ILE A 136 30.30 -8.50 -19.15
N ASP A 137 31.43 -9.22 -19.11
CA ASP A 137 32.75 -8.57 -19.06
C ASP A 137 33.04 -7.83 -20.37
N GLN A 138 33.02 -6.50 -20.31
CA GLN A 138 33.18 -5.66 -21.50
C GLN A 138 34.56 -5.76 -22.14
N ARG A 139 35.60 -6.18 -21.38
CA ARG A 139 36.97 -6.26 -21.89
C ARG A 139 37.17 -7.41 -22.86
N GLN A 140 36.36 -8.46 -22.73
CA GLN A 140 36.47 -9.70 -23.51
C GLN A 140 35.33 -9.86 -24.54
N LEU A 141 34.40 -8.90 -24.59
CA LEU A 141 33.23 -8.89 -25.47
C LEU A 141 33.53 -9.21 -26.94
N PRO A 142 34.55 -8.63 -27.60
CA PRO A 142 34.82 -8.91 -29.01
C PRO A 142 35.08 -10.39 -29.31
N GLY A 143 35.78 -11.11 -28.41
CA GLY A 143 36.06 -12.54 -28.58
C GLY A 143 34.93 -13.45 -28.09
N LEU A 144 34.13 -13.01 -27.11
CA LEU A 144 33.07 -13.81 -26.50
C LEU A 144 31.74 -13.72 -27.25
N ALA A 145 31.45 -12.61 -27.93
CA ALA A 145 30.16 -12.38 -28.59
C ALA A 145 29.79 -13.45 -29.62
N ALA A 146 30.77 -14.13 -30.23
CA ALA A 146 30.53 -15.23 -31.16
C ALA A 146 30.19 -16.56 -30.46
N ARG A 147 30.56 -16.72 -29.17
CA ARG A 147 30.38 -17.95 -28.39
C ARG A 147 29.15 -17.92 -27.49
N LEU A 148 28.67 -16.72 -27.14
CA LEU A 148 27.47 -16.56 -26.31
C LEU A 148 26.22 -17.05 -27.07
N PRO A 149 25.33 -17.83 -26.45
CA PRO A 149 24.07 -18.26 -27.07
C PRO A 149 23.11 -17.08 -27.25
N GLU A 150 22.09 -17.21 -28.11
CA GLU A 150 21.08 -16.16 -28.32
C GLU A 150 20.35 -15.78 -27.02
N ASN A 151 20.00 -16.76 -26.19
CA ASN A 151 19.38 -16.57 -24.89
C ASN A 151 20.37 -16.91 -23.75
N ILE A 152 21.18 -15.93 -23.35
CA ILE A 152 22.22 -16.09 -22.30
C ILE A 152 21.63 -16.64 -21.00
N GLU A 153 20.45 -16.16 -20.60
CA GLU A 153 19.80 -16.57 -19.35
C GLU A 153 19.42 -18.05 -19.37
N ARG A 154 18.68 -18.48 -20.39
CA ARG A 154 18.14 -19.84 -20.50
C ARG A 154 19.22 -20.89 -20.79
N ASP A 155 20.17 -20.56 -21.65
CA ASP A 155 21.10 -21.55 -22.23
C ASP A 155 22.45 -21.58 -21.52
N LEU A 156 22.79 -20.54 -20.73
CA LEU A 156 24.08 -20.44 -20.03
C LEU A 156 23.91 -20.23 -18.52
N ILE A 157 23.13 -19.23 -18.09
CA ILE A 157 22.99 -18.91 -16.66
C ILE A 157 22.21 -20.00 -15.93
N ASP A 158 21.06 -20.42 -16.46
CA ASP A 158 20.21 -21.45 -15.83
C ASP A 158 20.93 -22.78 -15.57
N PRO A 159 21.63 -23.38 -16.56
CA PRO A 159 22.39 -24.62 -16.33
C PRO A 159 23.54 -24.43 -15.34
N ALA A 160 24.25 -23.29 -15.38
CA ALA A 160 25.34 -23.00 -14.47
C ALA A 160 24.84 -22.82 -13.03
N LEU A 161 23.68 -22.18 -12.87
CA LEU A 161 23.01 -21.98 -11.60
C LEU A 161 22.57 -23.31 -11.00
N GLN A 162 21.83 -24.14 -11.75
CA GLN A 162 21.40 -25.46 -11.30
C GLN A 162 22.57 -26.33 -10.86
N ALA A 163 23.62 -26.39 -11.68
CA ALA A 163 24.81 -27.18 -11.38
C ALA A 163 25.59 -26.67 -10.15
N SER A 164 25.33 -25.45 -9.67
CA SER A 164 25.98 -24.85 -8.49
C SER A 164 25.10 -24.97 -7.24
N VAL A 165 23.78 -24.84 -7.42
CA VAL A 165 22.81 -24.89 -6.31
C VAL A 165 22.54 -26.32 -5.85
N TYR A 166 22.33 -27.27 -6.78
CA TYR A 166 22.01 -28.65 -6.42
C TYR A 166 23.01 -29.29 -5.44
N PRO A 167 24.34 -29.20 -5.65
CA PRO A 167 25.30 -29.82 -4.74
C PRO A 167 25.37 -29.15 -3.36
N VAL A 168 25.11 -27.85 -3.28
CA VAL A 168 25.15 -27.11 -2.00
C VAL A 168 23.91 -27.43 -1.17
N VAL A 169 22.72 -27.40 -1.77
CA VAL A 169 21.47 -27.68 -1.07
C VAL A 169 21.40 -29.13 -0.57
N ALA A 170 21.94 -30.07 -1.34
CA ALA A 170 22.02 -31.49 -0.95
C ALA A 170 22.91 -31.75 0.30
N GLN A 171 23.76 -30.80 0.69
CA GLN A 171 24.63 -30.91 1.87
C GLN A 171 24.00 -30.34 3.15
N HIS A 172 22.86 -29.66 3.05
CA HIS A 172 22.22 -28.97 4.18
C HIS A 172 20.85 -29.56 4.52
N SER A 173 20.51 -29.52 5.82
CA SER A 173 19.16 -29.90 6.29
C SER A 173 18.16 -28.76 6.04
N VAL A 174 16.86 -29.09 6.03
CA VAL A 174 15.80 -28.09 5.85
C VAL A 174 15.85 -27.02 6.95
N ARG A 175 16.14 -27.44 8.19
CA ARG A 175 16.25 -26.52 9.32
C ARG A 175 17.38 -25.50 9.17
N GLU A 176 18.53 -25.91 8.64
CA GLU A 176 19.67 -25.01 8.43
C GLU A 176 19.39 -23.98 7.35
N ILE A 177 18.75 -24.42 6.26
CA ILE A 177 18.29 -23.57 5.15
C ILE A 177 17.28 -22.52 5.63
N PHE A 178 16.46 -22.82 6.65
CA PHE A 178 15.50 -21.88 7.24
C PHE A 178 16.03 -21.06 8.43
N SER A 179 17.23 -21.36 8.93
CA SER A 179 17.78 -20.73 10.16
C SER A 179 18.81 -19.64 9.85
N THR A 180 19.62 -19.27 10.85
CA THR A 180 20.69 -18.27 10.78
C THR A 180 21.84 -18.65 9.83
N GLN A 181 21.81 -19.85 9.23
CA GLN A 181 22.82 -20.34 8.29
C GLN A 181 22.56 -19.95 6.82
N ARG A 182 21.56 -19.11 6.52
CA ARG A 182 21.31 -18.64 5.15
C ARG A 182 22.50 -17.91 4.52
N ALA A 183 23.18 -17.03 5.27
CA ALA A 183 24.30 -16.26 4.74
C ALA A 183 25.51 -17.13 4.31
N PRO A 184 25.95 -18.13 5.08
CA PRO A 184 26.94 -19.12 4.62
C PRO A 184 26.55 -19.88 3.35
N ILE A 185 25.27 -20.29 3.23
CA ILE A 185 24.76 -21.01 2.06
C ILE A 185 24.80 -20.11 0.81
N GLU A 186 24.36 -18.85 0.95
CA GLU A 186 24.42 -17.86 -0.12
C GLU A 186 25.87 -17.61 -0.58
N GLN A 187 26.82 -17.53 0.35
CA GLN A 187 28.25 -17.38 0.03
C GLN A 187 28.80 -18.59 -0.72
N ALA A 188 28.44 -19.81 -0.31
CA ALA A 188 28.85 -21.04 -0.99
C ALA A 188 28.31 -21.12 -2.42
N ILE A 189 27.02 -20.82 -2.61
CA ILE A 189 26.38 -20.76 -3.93
C ILE A 189 27.04 -19.68 -4.79
N THR A 190 27.25 -18.48 -4.24
CA THR A 190 27.88 -17.35 -4.94
C THR A 190 29.29 -17.69 -5.41
N ALA A 191 30.10 -18.33 -4.55
CA ALA A 191 31.47 -18.72 -4.89
C ALA A 191 31.50 -19.77 -6.02
N ALA A 192 30.68 -20.82 -5.91
CA ALA A 192 30.59 -21.88 -6.92
C ALA A 192 30.10 -21.33 -8.27
N LEU A 193 29.08 -20.47 -8.24
CA LEU A 193 28.50 -19.89 -9.45
C LEU A 193 29.44 -18.88 -10.11
N ARG A 194 30.09 -18.01 -9.32
CA ARG A 194 31.07 -17.03 -9.84
C ARG A 194 32.20 -17.72 -10.59
N ALA A 195 32.72 -18.83 -10.08
CA ALA A 195 33.78 -19.59 -10.74
C ALA A 195 33.33 -20.12 -12.13
N LYS A 196 32.09 -20.61 -12.25
CA LYS A 196 31.55 -21.13 -13.52
C LYS A 196 31.22 -20.03 -14.53
N LEU A 197 30.61 -18.94 -14.08
CA LEU A 197 30.23 -17.82 -14.95
C LEU A 197 31.44 -17.03 -15.43
N ALA A 198 32.47 -16.86 -14.59
CA ALA A 198 33.70 -16.17 -14.97
C ALA A 198 34.42 -16.87 -16.14
N ALA A 199 34.39 -18.21 -16.21
CA ALA A 199 34.96 -18.97 -17.31
C ALA A 199 34.25 -18.71 -18.67
N GLN A 200 33.00 -18.23 -18.64
CA GLN A 200 32.21 -17.87 -19.81
C GLN A 200 32.17 -16.35 -20.07
N GLY A 201 32.93 -15.56 -19.31
CA GLY A 201 32.99 -14.11 -19.43
C GLY A 201 31.76 -13.37 -18.90
N ILE A 202 31.03 -13.99 -17.98
CA ILE A 202 29.93 -13.36 -17.23
C ILE A 202 30.41 -13.06 -15.81
N GLU A 203 30.24 -11.82 -15.38
CA GLU A 203 30.57 -11.36 -14.05
C GLU A 203 29.33 -11.36 -13.16
N LEU A 204 29.41 -12.11 -12.06
CA LEU A 204 28.35 -12.22 -11.06
C LEU A 204 28.47 -11.12 -10.00
N ARG A 205 27.46 -10.24 -9.92
CA ARG A 205 27.39 -9.12 -8.99
C ARG A 205 26.91 -9.56 -7.61
N SER A 206 25.74 -10.19 -7.57
CA SER A 206 25.15 -10.72 -6.35
C SER A 206 24.21 -11.89 -6.65
N VAL A 207 24.02 -12.75 -5.65
CA VAL A 207 22.99 -13.80 -5.63
C VAL A 207 22.21 -13.59 -4.35
N GLN A 208 20.89 -13.58 -4.44
CA GLN A 208 20.01 -13.43 -3.28
C GLN A 208 19.09 -14.63 -3.20
N ILE A 209 19.00 -15.21 -2.00
CA ILE A 209 18.05 -16.28 -1.68
C ILE A 209 16.76 -15.65 -1.15
N GLY A 210 15.66 -15.85 -1.87
CA GLY A 210 14.34 -15.33 -1.52
C GLY A 210 13.54 -16.31 -0.65
N HIS A 211 12.30 -16.55 -1.08
CA HIS A 211 11.40 -17.49 -0.44
C HIS A 211 11.83 -18.95 -0.65
N ILE A 212 11.54 -19.81 0.33
CA ILE A 212 11.82 -21.24 0.27
C ILE A 212 10.49 -21.97 0.43
N ASP A 213 10.09 -22.68 -0.62
CA ASP A 213 8.83 -23.41 -0.70
C ASP A 213 9.05 -24.84 -0.19
N LEU A 214 8.20 -25.28 0.75
CA LEU A 214 8.23 -26.64 1.31
C LEU A 214 6.98 -27.41 0.85
N PRO A 215 7.02 -28.74 0.71
CA PRO A 215 5.85 -29.56 0.39
C PRO A 215 4.73 -29.32 1.41
N ALA A 216 3.49 -29.32 0.94
CA ALA A 216 2.32 -28.91 1.72
C ALA A 216 2.20 -29.68 3.06
N ASP A 217 2.46 -30.99 3.04
CA ASP A 217 2.34 -31.85 4.22
C ASP A 217 3.36 -31.47 5.31
N TYR A 218 4.58 -31.14 4.92
CA TYR A 218 5.64 -30.76 5.85
C TYR A 218 5.38 -29.36 6.46
N ARG A 219 4.88 -28.43 5.64
CA ARG A 219 4.47 -27.09 6.09
C ARG A 219 3.33 -27.16 7.10
N ALA A 220 2.29 -27.95 6.81
CA ALA A 220 1.16 -28.14 7.71
C ALA A 220 1.61 -28.72 9.07
N GLY A 221 2.54 -29.67 9.06
CA GLY A 221 3.13 -30.22 10.29
C GLY A 221 3.90 -29.19 11.13
N MET A 222 4.71 -28.35 10.48
CA MET A 222 5.45 -27.27 11.17
C MET A 222 4.54 -26.16 11.71
N GLU A 223 3.56 -25.72 10.91
CA GLU A 223 2.57 -24.72 11.34
C GLU A 223 1.75 -25.22 12.54
N GLY A 224 1.43 -26.51 12.57
CA GLY A 224 0.81 -27.15 13.73
C GLY A 224 1.66 -27.05 15.00
N LEU A 225 2.95 -27.41 14.91
CA LEU A 225 3.87 -27.32 16.06
C LEU A 225 4.09 -25.87 16.55
N LEU A 226 4.12 -24.90 15.63
CA LEU A 226 4.22 -23.49 15.97
C LEU A 226 2.93 -22.97 16.61
N ALA A 227 1.76 -23.36 16.09
CA ALA A 227 0.48 -22.99 16.64
C ALA A 227 0.28 -23.54 18.06
N GLU A 228 0.70 -24.78 18.31
CA GLU A 228 0.69 -25.38 19.64
C GLU A 228 1.64 -24.66 20.62
N GLY A 229 2.85 -24.30 20.18
CA GLY A 229 3.79 -23.50 20.96
C GLY A 229 3.24 -22.12 21.34
N LEU A 230 2.66 -21.40 20.37
CA LEU A 230 2.00 -20.11 20.57
C LEU A 230 0.78 -20.21 21.50
N ALA A 231 0.02 -21.31 21.43
CA ALA A 231 -1.11 -21.55 22.32
C ALA A 231 -0.62 -21.77 23.77
N ALA A 232 0.48 -22.49 23.97
CA ALA A 232 1.09 -22.67 25.28
C ALA A 232 1.60 -21.33 25.86
N ASP A 233 2.27 -20.51 25.06
CA ASP A 233 2.77 -19.20 25.49
C ASP A 233 1.63 -18.22 25.84
N LYS A 234 0.57 -18.18 25.03
CA LYS A 234 -0.66 -17.41 25.33
C LYS A 234 -1.31 -17.87 26.63
N MET A 235 -1.34 -19.17 26.89
CA MET A 235 -1.89 -19.71 28.14
C MET A 235 -1.05 -19.26 29.34
N GLN A 236 0.28 -19.35 29.27
CA GLN A 236 1.17 -18.88 30.34
C GLN A 236 1.00 -17.38 30.60
N TYR A 237 0.93 -16.58 29.54
CA TYR A 237 0.70 -15.15 29.66
C TYR A 237 -0.67 -14.84 30.31
N THR A 238 -1.71 -15.56 29.93
CA THR A 238 -3.06 -15.40 30.50
C THR A 238 -3.09 -15.77 31.99
N LEU A 239 -2.38 -16.83 32.38
CA LEU A 239 -2.25 -17.22 33.78
C LEU A 239 -1.48 -16.16 34.59
N ALA A 240 -0.42 -15.59 34.02
CA ALA A 240 0.33 -14.51 34.66
C ALA A 240 -0.53 -13.25 34.85
N LEU A 241 -1.34 -12.88 33.84
CA LEU A 241 -2.26 -11.74 33.90
C LEU A 241 -3.32 -11.93 35.00
N LYS A 242 -3.95 -13.11 35.05
CA LYS A 242 -4.94 -13.44 36.09
C LYS A 242 -4.31 -13.43 37.48
N ALA A 243 -3.07 -13.91 37.62
CA ALA A 243 -2.34 -13.88 38.90
C ALA A 243 -2.07 -12.43 39.36
N GLN A 244 -1.71 -11.53 38.45
CA GLN A 244 -1.55 -10.11 38.78
C GLN A 244 -2.88 -9.45 39.18
N GLN A 245 -3.98 -9.80 38.51
CA GLN A 245 -5.30 -9.26 38.82
C GLN A 245 -5.79 -9.70 40.20
N VAL A 246 -5.58 -10.97 40.58
CA VAL A 246 -5.87 -11.47 41.94
C VAL A 246 -5.08 -10.68 42.98
N LYS A 247 -3.78 -10.43 42.71
CA LYS A 247 -2.91 -9.65 43.62
C LYS A 247 -3.36 -8.19 43.76
N GLN A 248 -3.87 -7.58 42.68
CA GLN A 248 -4.44 -6.23 42.74
C GLN A 248 -5.68 -6.20 43.64
N THR A 249 -6.63 -7.12 43.45
CA THR A 249 -7.85 -7.19 44.27
C THR A 249 -7.53 -7.45 45.74
N GLU A 250 -6.52 -8.27 46.03
CA GLU A 250 -6.04 -8.49 47.40
C GLU A 250 -5.52 -7.19 48.05
N LEU A 251 -4.68 -6.44 47.33
CA LEU A 251 -4.14 -5.17 47.82
C LEU A 251 -5.23 -4.10 48.01
N GLU A 252 -6.22 -4.05 47.12
CA GLU A 252 -7.37 -3.14 47.23
C GLU A 252 -8.24 -3.48 48.45
N ALA A 253 -8.53 -4.77 48.67
CA ALA A 253 -9.26 -5.24 49.84
C ALA A 253 -8.52 -4.91 51.15
N GLN A 254 -7.19 -5.01 51.16
CA GLN A 254 -6.38 -4.66 52.33
C GLN A 254 -6.34 -3.15 52.58
N ALA A 255 -6.26 -2.34 51.52
CA ALA A 255 -6.37 -0.89 51.62
C ALA A 255 -7.74 -0.45 52.15
N ASP A 256 -8.83 -1.08 51.70
CA ASP A 256 -10.18 -0.80 52.20
C ASP A 256 -10.37 -1.21 53.66
N LYS A 257 -9.81 -2.35 54.06
CA LYS A 257 -9.80 -2.76 55.47
C LYS A 257 -9.10 -1.70 56.33
N SER A 258 -7.90 -1.26 55.93
CA SER A 258 -7.15 -0.23 56.66
C SER A 258 -7.88 1.12 56.70
N ARG A 259 -8.52 1.53 55.59
CA ARG A 259 -9.36 2.74 55.55
C ARG A 259 -10.52 2.67 56.55
N ARG A 260 -11.17 1.51 56.68
CA ARG A 260 -12.28 1.30 57.62
C ARG A 260 -11.83 1.35 59.07
N GLU A 261 -10.67 0.78 59.37
CA GLU A 261 -10.07 0.82 60.72
C GLU A 261 -9.71 2.26 61.12
N ILE A 262 -9.03 3.00 60.24
CA ILE A 262 -8.66 4.41 60.49
C ILE A 262 -9.91 5.29 60.66
N ALA A 263 -10.95 5.08 59.87
CA ALA A 263 -12.20 5.82 59.99
C ALA A 263 -12.92 5.53 61.32
N ALA A 264 -12.89 4.28 61.79
CA ALA A 264 -13.45 3.90 63.09
C ALA A 264 -12.66 4.54 64.25
N GLU A 265 -11.32 4.52 64.19
CA GLU A 265 -10.46 5.18 65.18
C GLU A 265 -10.64 6.70 65.20
N ALA A 266 -10.83 7.33 64.03
CA ALA A 266 -11.09 8.76 63.92
C ALA A 266 -12.42 9.15 64.56
N ALA A 267 -13.49 8.36 64.33
CA ALA A 267 -14.80 8.58 64.92
C ALA A 267 -14.79 8.41 66.46
N GLU A 268 -14.02 7.45 66.98
CA GLU A 268 -13.83 7.28 68.42
C GLU A 268 -13.12 8.50 69.06
N ARG A 269 -12.05 8.99 68.42
CA ARG A 269 -11.33 10.20 68.87
C ARG A 269 -12.21 11.44 68.86
N GLU A 270 -13.09 11.58 67.87
CA GLU A 270 -14.04 12.68 67.78
C GLU A 270 -15.05 12.66 68.94
N GLN A 271 -15.54 11.48 69.33
CA GLN A 271 -16.43 11.32 70.49
C GLN A 271 -15.71 11.65 71.82
N VAL A 272 -14.43 11.30 71.96
CA VAL A 272 -13.65 11.65 73.16
C VAL A 272 -13.42 13.17 73.28
N ILE A 273 -13.21 13.86 72.15
CA ILE A 273 -13.07 15.32 72.11
C ILE A 273 -14.40 16.01 72.45
N ALA A 274 -15.52 15.51 71.89
CA ALA A 274 -16.86 16.01 72.20
C ALA A 274 -17.24 15.81 73.68
N ALA A 275 -16.86 14.67 74.28
CA ALA A 275 -17.09 14.40 75.70
C ALA A 275 -16.24 15.32 76.62
N ARG A 276 -15.03 15.71 76.20
CA ARG A 276 -14.20 16.68 76.92
C ARG A 276 -14.66 18.14 76.76
N ALA A 277 -15.36 18.47 75.67
CA ALA A 277 -15.88 19.81 75.43
C ALA A 277 -17.22 20.10 76.13
N GLY A 278 -17.93 19.08 76.64
CA GLY A 278 -19.26 19.21 77.25
C GLY A 278 -19.31 19.55 78.74
N GLY A 279 -18.18 19.80 79.41
CA GLY A 279 -18.12 20.14 80.83
C GLY A 279 -17.81 21.61 81.09
N GLY A 280 -18.82 22.49 81.07
CA GLY A 280 -18.67 23.89 81.49
C GLY A 280 -19.80 24.82 81.04
N ASP A 281 -20.70 25.12 81.97
CA ASP A 281 -21.54 26.32 82.14
C ASP A 281 -22.56 26.80 81.06
N ALA A 282 -23.68 27.30 81.61
CA ALA A 282 -24.97 27.56 80.99
C ALA A 282 -25.11 28.92 80.28
N ALA A 283 -26.09 29.04 79.36
CA ALA A 283 -27.22 30.02 79.39
C ALA A 283 -27.92 30.21 78.02
N HIS A 284 -29.25 30.36 78.08
CA HIS A 284 -30.23 30.67 77.02
C HIS A 284 -30.15 32.15 76.54
N PRO A 285 -30.71 32.58 75.35
CA PRO A 285 -32.16 32.64 75.14
C PRO A 285 -32.71 32.46 73.70
N ALA A 286 -34.05 32.50 73.63
CA ALA A 286 -34.97 32.23 72.53
C ALA A 286 -34.98 33.23 71.36
N ALA A 287 -35.56 32.83 70.21
CA ALA A 287 -36.89 33.28 69.75
C ALA A 287 -37.08 33.35 68.21
N GLN A 288 -38.27 32.90 67.79
CA GLN A 288 -39.15 33.42 66.73
C GLN A 288 -38.91 33.05 65.25
N GLY A 289 -39.99 32.54 64.66
CA GLY A 289 -40.13 32.25 63.24
C GLY A 289 -41.12 33.17 62.51
N LYS A 290 -41.77 32.57 61.50
CA LYS A 290 -42.69 33.09 60.45
C LYS A 290 -41.95 33.43 59.14
N ALA A 291 -42.43 33.07 57.95
CA ALA A 291 -43.57 32.25 57.52
C ALA A 291 -43.42 31.90 56.02
N ASP A 292 -43.93 30.71 55.66
CA ASP A 292 -44.64 30.24 54.45
C ASP A 292 -45.14 31.27 53.40
N PRO A 293 -45.63 30.88 52.17
CA PRO A 293 -46.19 29.56 51.79
C PRO A 293 -45.93 29.05 50.33
N ALA A 294 -46.24 27.76 50.05
CA ALA A 294 -47.37 27.34 49.19
C ALA A 294 -47.30 25.88 48.66
N ALA A 295 -48.50 25.25 48.64
CA ALA A 295 -48.95 24.03 47.94
C ALA A 295 -48.43 22.66 48.46
N ARG A 296 -49.14 21.82 49.24
CA ARG A 296 -50.54 21.30 49.20
C ARG A 296 -50.95 20.80 47.79
N ALA A 297 -51.55 19.63 47.57
CA ALA A 297 -51.91 18.48 48.39
C ALA A 297 -52.48 17.36 47.49
N ARG A 298 -52.62 16.15 48.06
CA ARG A 298 -53.68 15.14 47.84
C ARG A 298 -53.67 14.22 46.62
N GLY A 299 -53.84 12.93 46.99
CA GLY A 299 -54.70 11.96 46.31
C GLY A 299 -53.95 10.92 45.49
N ARG A 300 -54.18 9.62 45.58
CA ARG A 300 -54.89 8.75 46.53
C ARG A 300 -54.66 7.32 46.00
N ARG A 301 -54.48 6.35 46.89
CA ARG A 301 -54.60 4.91 46.56
C ARG A 301 -56.05 4.55 46.22
N GLY A 302 -56.18 3.46 45.44
CA GLY A 302 -57.35 2.59 45.32
C GLY A 302 -57.68 2.32 43.85
N GLU A 303 -57.93 1.11 43.37
CA GLU A 303 -58.11 -0.19 44.00
C GLU A 303 -58.30 -1.24 42.87
N ARG A 304 -58.06 -2.52 43.19
CA ARG A 304 -58.75 -3.71 42.66
C ARG A 304 -58.44 -4.24 41.24
N ARG A 305 -57.79 -5.41 41.24
CA ARG A 305 -58.34 -6.76 40.94
C ARG A 305 -57.72 -7.52 39.75
N ALA A 306 -57.54 -8.81 40.05
CA ALA A 306 -57.27 -9.97 39.20
C ALA A 306 -55.81 -10.07 38.69
N ARG A 307 -55.06 -11.16 38.89
CA ARG A 307 -55.43 -12.58 38.95
C ARG A 307 -54.48 -13.39 39.83
N GLN A 308 -55.10 -14.34 40.51
CA GLN A 308 -54.53 -15.49 41.19
C GLN A 308 -54.64 -16.70 40.23
N ALA A 309 -53.84 -17.75 40.52
CA ALA A 309 -53.86 -19.12 39.96
C ALA A 309 -52.79 -19.35 38.86
N ARG A 310 -51.95 -20.40 38.86
CA ARG A 310 -52.04 -21.75 39.47
C ARG A 310 -50.66 -22.36 39.75
N ARG A 311 -50.62 -23.20 40.80
CA ARG A 311 -49.71 -24.35 40.97
C ARG A 311 -50.19 -25.54 40.12
N GLY A 312 -49.26 -26.44 39.78
CA GLY A 312 -49.49 -27.80 39.26
C GLY A 312 -49.31 -27.87 37.73
N GLN A 313 -48.62 -28.84 37.13
CA GLN A 313 -48.39 -30.23 37.51
C GLN A 313 -47.17 -30.81 36.77
N CYS A 314 -46.64 -31.88 37.35
CA CYS A 314 -45.77 -32.87 36.74
C CYS A 314 -46.49 -33.67 35.65
N GLU A 315 -45.75 -34.09 34.64
CA GLU A 315 -45.92 -35.29 33.79
C GLU A 315 -44.56 -35.42 33.06
N GLY A 316 -43.88 -36.55 32.89
CA GLY A 316 -44.11 -37.96 33.17
C GLY A 316 -42.97 -38.71 32.45
N ALA A 317 -42.41 -39.74 33.09
CA ALA A 317 -41.48 -40.73 32.50
C ALA A 317 -42.21 -41.60 31.42
N PRO A 318 -41.68 -42.70 30.82
CA PRO A 318 -40.42 -43.44 31.04
C PRO A 318 -39.71 -43.83 29.70
N ASP A 319 -38.61 -44.60 29.60
CA ASP A 319 -38.60 -46.04 29.78
C ASP A 319 -37.20 -46.67 29.87
N ARG A 320 -37.14 -47.77 30.62
CA ARG A 320 -36.00 -48.66 30.88
C ARG A 320 -35.88 -49.71 29.79
N GLY A 321 -34.65 -50.09 29.43
CA GLY A 321 -34.42 -51.20 28.50
C GLY A 321 -33.07 -51.90 28.68
N ARG A 322 -33.03 -52.81 29.67
CA ARG A 322 -32.14 -53.99 29.85
C ARG A 322 -30.98 -54.20 28.87
N GLY A 323 -29.81 -54.49 29.46
CA GLY A 323 -29.34 -55.88 29.45
C GLY A 323 -27.93 -56.18 28.90
N ARG A 324 -27.13 -56.77 29.80
CA ARG A 324 -26.13 -57.84 29.59
C ARG A 324 -24.73 -57.46 29.07
N SER A 325 -23.78 -57.52 30.03
CA SER A 325 -22.44 -58.12 29.88
C SER A 325 -22.51 -59.52 29.21
N PRO A 326 -21.43 -60.08 28.58
CA PRO A 326 -20.28 -60.52 29.39
C PRO A 326 -18.89 -60.68 28.69
N ARG A 327 -17.87 -60.91 29.55
CA ARG A 327 -16.60 -61.69 29.37
C ARG A 327 -15.50 -61.08 28.49
N ALA A 328 -14.30 -60.79 28.99
CA ALA A 328 -13.24 -61.62 29.62
C ALA A 328 -12.35 -62.39 28.62
N SER A 329 -11.06 -62.01 28.57
CA SER A 329 -9.83 -62.84 28.45
C SER A 329 -8.66 -61.87 28.12
N ALA A 330 -7.63 -61.65 28.94
CA ALA A 330 -6.61 -62.53 29.52
C ALA A 330 -5.65 -63.18 28.51
N SER A 331 -4.46 -62.59 28.31
CA SER A 331 -3.13 -63.24 28.27
C SER A 331 -2.06 -62.16 28.01
N ARG A 332 -1.06 -61.89 28.88
CA ARG A 332 0.15 -62.64 29.28
C ARG A 332 1.04 -63.09 28.10
N ARG A 333 2.17 -62.39 27.86
CA ARG A 333 3.56 -62.80 28.24
C ARG A 333 4.65 -62.08 27.42
N ARG A 334 5.67 -61.65 28.18
CA ARG A 334 7.14 -61.76 27.99
C ARG A 334 7.77 -61.50 26.60
N GLY A 335 8.66 -60.51 26.59
CA GLY A 335 10.12 -60.75 26.58
C GLY A 335 10.81 -60.74 25.21
N GLY A 336 11.92 -60.01 25.10
CA GLY A 336 12.92 -60.23 24.05
C GLY A 336 13.73 -59.01 23.65
N LEU A 337 14.88 -58.82 24.29
CA LEU A 337 16.09 -58.23 23.69
C LEU A 337 16.41 -58.98 22.36
N PRO A 338 17.10 -58.34 21.39
CA PRO A 338 18.56 -58.45 21.42
C PRO A 338 19.34 -57.23 20.91
N THR A 339 20.53 -57.12 21.51
CA THR A 339 21.73 -56.48 20.99
C THR A 339 22.15 -57.01 19.60
N ARG A 340 22.69 -56.15 18.74
CA ARG A 340 23.81 -56.55 17.87
C ARG A 340 24.78 -55.43 17.58
N ARG A 341 25.95 -55.62 18.16
CA ARG A 341 27.28 -55.08 17.86
C ARG A 341 27.63 -55.38 16.40
N ASN A 342 28.20 -54.41 15.67
CA ASN A 342 29.32 -54.75 14.80
C ASN A 342 30.32 -53.61 14.71
N GLN A 343 31.55 -53.93 15.14
CA GLN A 343 32.76 -53.17 14.93
C GLN A 343 33.36 -53.60 13.59
N GLN A 344 33.87 -52.65 12.82
CA GLN A 344 34.97 -52.75 11.84
C GLN A 344 35.01 -51.36 11.17
N GLY A 345 36.11 -50.65 11.03
CA GLY A 345 37.49 -50.95 11.34
C GLY A 345 38.36 -49.96 10.56
N ARG A 346 39.17 -49.21 11.33
CA ARG A 346 40.57 -48.83 11.02
C ARG A 346 40.97 -48.00 9.78
N ARG A 347 41.86 -47.05 10.12
CA ARG A 347 43.05 -46.46 9.40
C ARG A 347 42.81 -45.09 8.76
N ARG A 348 43.42 -44.02 9.33
CA ARG A 348 44.78 -43.45 9.04
C ARG A 348 44.77 -42.76 7.66
N ALA A 349 45.28 -41.55 7.42
CA ALA A 349 46.27 -40.72 8.09
C ALA A 349 46.29 -39.30 7.48
N HIS A 350 47.00 -38.37 8.17
CA HIS A 350 47.71 -37.17 7.67
C HIS A 350 46.90 -36.10 6.88
N GLY A 351 47.08 -34.79 7.05
CA GLY A 351 48.16 -33.98 7.58
C GLY A 351 48.21 -32.66 6.78
N ALA A 352 48.86 -31.62 7.33
CA ALA A 352 49.09 -30.25 6.80
C ALA A 352 47.90 -29.29 6.96
N ARG A 353 47.87 -28.27 7.83
CA ARG A 353 48.81 -27.18 8.21
C ARG A 353 49.30 -26.31 7.05
N GLY A 354 48.83 -25.06 7.05
CA GLY A 354 49.42 -23.87 6.41
C GLY A 354 48.47 -22.67 6.60
N ARG A 355 48.52 -21.98 7.74
CA ARG A 355 49.20 -20.67 7.98
C ARG A 355 48.76 -19.52 7.06
N ALA A 356 47.88 -18.68 7.64
CA ALA A 356 47.98 -17.23 7.85
C ALA A 356 48.73 -16.33 6.85
N ALA A 357 48.03 -15.27 6.41
CA ALA A 357 48.57 -13.90 6.30
C ALA A 357 47.40 -12.87 6.34
N ASP A 358 47.39 -12.06 7.40
CA ASP A 358 46.75 -10.73 7.50
C ASP A 358 47.66 -9.65 6.83
N PRO A 359 47.39 -8.31 6.91
CA PRO A 359 46.29 -7.56 6.31
C PRO A 359 46.72 -6.21 5.64
N ALA A 360 45.73 -5.49 5.06
CA ALA A 360 45.63 -4.02 4.90
C ALA A 360 46.46 -3.28 3.79
N PRO A 361 46.26 -1.96 3.50
CA PRO A 361 45.15 -1.04 3.82
C PRO A 361 44.66 -0.11 2.65
N ALA A 362 43.51 0.53 2.90
CA ALA A 362 43.01 1.89 2.56
C ALA A 362 43.58 2.74 1.39
N ALA A 363 42.65 3.39 0.65
CA ALA A 363 42.82 4.78 0.18
C ALA A 363 41.45 5.48 -0.05
N ARG A 364 41.36 6.72 0.44
CA ARG A 364 40.26 7.72 0.28
C ARG A 364 40.53 8.64 -0.92
N ALA A 365 39.46 9.27 -1.44
CA ALA A 365 39.32 10.67 -1.90
C ALA A 365 38.22 10.70 -3.00
N GLU A 366 37.08 11.37 -2.87
CA GLU A 366 36.79 12.81 -2.77
C GLU A 366 37.04 13.61 -4.07
N ASP A 367 36.04 14.43 -4.43
CA ASP A 367 35.97 15.48 -5.46
C ASP A 367 35.77 15.16 -6.95
N ALA A 368 34.54 15.36 -7.41
CA ALA A 368 34.27 16.18 -8.61
C ALA A 368 32.84 16.76 -8.56
N ARG A 369 32.74 18.03 -8.18
CA ARG A 369 31.53 18.86 -8.30
C ARG A 369 31.82 19.96 -9.35
N ARG A 370 30.80 20.21 -10.18
CA ARG A 370 30.57 21.36 -11.08
C ARG A 370 31.20 21.30 -12.48
N GLN A 371 30.36 21.09 -13.49
CA GLN A 371 29.85 22.15 -14.37
C GLN A 371 28.91 21.56 -15.43
N ALA A 372 27.65 22.03 -15.45
CA ALA A 372 26.94 22.51 -16.64
C ALA A 372 25.42 22.53 -16.35
N LEU A 373 24.93 23.76 -16.18
CA LEU A 373 23.53 24.13 -16.20
C LEU A 373 22.97 23.94 -17.61
N GLY A 374 21.75 23.42 -17.71
CA GLY A 374 20.95 23.54 -18.92
C GLY A 374 19.89 22.48 -19.07
N GLN A 375 18.63 22.95 -19.09
CA GLN A 375 17.44 22.28 -19.64
C GLN A 375 16.66 21.39 -18.67
N GLY A 376 15.51 21.91 -18.24
CA GLY A 376 14.50 21.16 -17.50
C GLY A 376 13.76 20.16 -18.40
N PRO A 377 13.17 19.10 -17.83
CA PRO A 377 12.47 18.11 -18.62
C PRO A 377 11.05 18.59 -18.95
N GLY A 378 10.83 18.86 -20.23
CA GLY A 378 9.50 18.93 -20.83
C GLY A 378 8.81 17.55 -20.79
N HIS A 379 7.51 17.59 -20.56
CA HIS A 379 6.62 16.42 -20.62
C HIS A 379 6.65 15.76 -22.01
N HIS A 380 7.06 14.50 -22.08
CA HIS A 380 6.81 13.64 -23.24
C HIS A 380 5.86 12.50 -22.86
N ARG A 381 4.58 12.69 -23.22
CA ARG A 381 3.62 11.60 -23.39
C ARG A 381 4.03 10.83 -24.66
N THR A 382 4.35 9.55 -24.52
CA THR A 382 4.44 8.62 -25.65
C THR A 382 3.03 8.19 -26.03
N ALA A 383 2.57 8.65 -27.21
CA ALA A 383 1.38 8.12 -27.86
C ALA A 383 1.75 6.79 -28.53
N VAL A 384 1.18 5.68 -28.03
CA VAL A 384 1.19 4.39 -28.72
C VAL A 384 -0.09 4.30 -29.54
N GLY A 385 0.06 4.08 -30.85
CA GLY A 385 -1.04 3.97 -31.78
C GLY A 385 -1.83 2.68 -31.58
N GLU A 386 -3.08 2.81 -31.11
CA GLU A 386 -4.02 1.70 -31.02
C GLU A 386 -4.68 1.41 -32.38
N ARG A 387 -4.57 0.15 -32.79
CA ARG A 387 -5.36 -0.42 -33.89
C ARG A 387 -6.79 -0.62 -33.39
N ARG A 388 -7.75 -0.08 -34.14
CA ARG A 388 -9.19 -0.21 -33.86
C ARG A 388 -9.63 -1.66 -34.01
N VAL A 389 -10.23 -2.20 -32.95
CA VAL A 389 -11.10 -3.39 -32.99
C VAL A 389 -12.47 -2.98 -32.43
N HIS A 390 -13.52 -3.59 -32.97
CA HIS A 390 -14.90 -3.09 -32.98
C HIS A 390 -15.60 -2.97 -31.61
N ARG A 391 -16.50 -1.98 -31.55
CA ARG A 391 -17.42 -1.62 -30.46
C ARG A 391 -18.28 -2.80 -29.98
N CYS A 392 -18.27 -3.06 -28.67
CA CYS A 392 -19.47 -3.47 -27.91
C CYS A 392 -19.36 -3.29 -26.38
N TRP A 393 -18.22 -2.88 -25.82
CA TRP A 393 -18.11 -2.38 -24.45
C TRP A 393 -17.44 -1.00 -24.51
N ALA A 394 -18.14 0.06 -24.10
CA ALA A 394 -17.67 1.42 -24.25
C ALA A 394 -16.62 1.74 -23.17
N ALA A 395 -15.45 2.18 -23.62
CA ALA A 395 -14.43 2.79 -22.79
C ALA A 395 -14.95 4.07 -22.12
N TRP A 396 -14.51 4.30 -20.88
CA TRP A 396 -14.80 5.48 -20.09
C TRP A 396 -14.33 6.77 -20.81
N PRO A 397 -15.14 7.84 -20.88
CA PRO A 397 -14.71 9.11 -21.46
C PRO A 397 -13.80 9.88 -20.48
N GLU A 398 -12.60 10.25 -20.91
CA GLU A 398 -11.72 11.18 -20.19
C GLU A 398 -12.33 12.59 -20.14
N PRO A 399 -12.35 13.29 -18.99
CA PRO A 399 -12.66 14.71 -18.95
C PRO A 399 -11.46 15.53 -19.42
N GLY A 400 -11.65 16.30 -20.49
CA GLY A 400 -10.68 17.26 -21.00
C GLY A 400 -10.38 18.36 -19.98
N ARG A 401 -9.08 18.64 -19.77
CA ARG A 401 -8.60 19.79 -18.99
C ARG A 401 -8.90 21.09 -19.72
N GLY A 402 -10.05 21.70 -19.46
CA GLY A 402 -10.33 23.10 -19.79
C GLY A 402 -9.95 24.00 -18.62
N ARG A 403 -8.85 24.75 -18.73
CA ARG A 403 -8.55 25.87 -17.84
C ARG A 403 -9.49 27.03 -18.20
N ALA A 404 -10.38 27.41 -17.29
CA ALA A 404 -11.05 28.71 -17.33
C ALA A 404 -10.70 29.45 -16.03
N ARG A 405 -9.98 30.57 -16.17
CA ARG A 405 -9.82 31.57 -15.11
C ARG A 405 -11.15 32.29 -14.94
N ALA A 406 -11.61 32.43 -13.70
CA ALA A 406 -12.61 33.41 -13.35
C ALA A 406 -12.27 33.97 -11.96
N GLU A 407 -12.10 35.29 -11.91
CA GLU A 407 -12.17 36.12 -10.71
C GLU A 407 -12.95 37.41 -11.07
N PRO A 408 -13.50 38.14 -10.08
CA PRO A 408 -14.94 38.35 -10.00
C PRO A 408 -15.38 39.81 -10.13
N GLY A 409 -16.69 40.06 -10.27
CA GLY A 409 -17.23 41.41 -10.12
C GLY A 409 -18.73 41.60 -10.40
N ALA A 410 -19.47 41.91 -9.34
CA ALA A 410 -20.58 42.87 -9.24
C ALA A 410 -21.94 42.65 -9.95
N SER A 411 -23.00 42.58 -9.14
CA SER A 411 -24.36 43.05 -9.47
C SER A 411 -24.37 44.59 -9.61
N PRO A 412 -25.32 45.24 -10.34
CA PRO A 412 -26.73 45.33 -9.91
C PRO A 412 -27.81 45.48 -11.02
N GLY A 413 -29.08 45.25 -10.64
CA GLY A 413 -30.16 46.23 -10.81
C GLY A 413 -30.89 46.42 -12.16
N ALA A 414 -32.23 46.22 -12.07
CA ALA A 414 -33.30 47.00 -12.73
C ALA A 414 -33.67 46.76 -14.21
N GLY A 415 -34.89 46.21 -14.40
CA GLY A 415 -36.01 46.86 -15.09
C GLY A 415 -35.92 47.16 -16.60
N VAL A 416 -36.85 46.59 -17.38
CA VAL A 416 -37.94 47.29 -18.09
C VAL A 416 -38.52 46.39 -19.22
N ASN A 417 -39.86 46.36 -19.25
CA ASN A 417 -40.76 45.79 -20.26
C ASN A 417 -40.47 46.23 -21.70
N VAL A 418 -40.85 45.41 -22.70
CA VAL A 418 -41.82 45.76 -23.78
C VAL A 418 -42.22 44.47 -24.55
N MET A 419 -43.44 44.01 -24.29
CA MET A 419 -44.58 43.93 -25.22
C MET A 419 -44.42 43.36 -26.65
N LYS A 420 -45.11 42.23 -26.92
CA LYS A 420 -46.30 42.04 -27.81
C LYS A 420 -46.28 40.67 -28.50
N LYS A 421 -47.20 39.77 -28.11
CA LYS A 421 -48.52 39.48 -28.73
C LYS A 421 -48.41 38.77 -30.09
N THR A 422 -48.86 37.50 -30.15
CA THR A 422 -50.15 37.08 -30.79
C THR A 422 -50.36 35.56 -30.73
N THR A 423 -51.46 35.16 -30.08
CA THR A 423 -52.24 33.90 -30.24
C THR A 423 -53.27 34.10 -31.38
N PRO A 424 -54.22 33.19 -31.72
CA PRO A 424 -54.41 31.76 -31.39
C PRO A 424 -54.97 30.83 -32.52
N ALA A 425 -55.12 29.54 -32.18
CA ALA A 425 -56.23 28.59 -32.41
C ALA A 425 -56.83 28.28 -33.81
N LEU A 426 -56.98 26.96 -34.06
CA LEU A 426 -58.12 26.25 -34.69
C LEU A 426 -57.81 24.73 -34.61
N LEU A 427 -58.69 23.73 -34.47
CA LEU A 427 -60.08 23.52 -34.02
C LEU A 427 -60.29 21.98 -33.95
N MET A 428 -61.07 21.52 -32.95
CA MET A 428 -62.00 20.38 -32.93
C MET A 428 -61.67 18.99 -33.52
N GLY A 429 -61.65 17.97 -32.65
CA GLY A 429 -62.84 17.12 -32.35
C GLY A 429 -63.10 15.87 -33.21
N LEU A 430 -63.14 14.68 -32.58
CA LEU A 430 -64.36 13.89 -32.28
C LEU A 430 -64.04 12.51 -31.69
N ALA A 431 -64.97 12.02 -30.89
CA ALA A 431 -64.87 10.88 -29.98
C ALA A 431 -65.79 9.70 -30.40
N LEU A 432 -65.42 8.51 -29.90
CA LEU A 432 -66.24 7.33 -29.52
C LEU A 432 -67.25 6.69 -30.50
N ALA A 433 -67.13 5.36 -30.66
CA ALA A 433 -68.24 4.41 -30.46
C ALA A 433 -67.72 2.98 -30.23
N ALA A 434 -68.40 2.28 -29.32
CA ALA A 434 -68.17 0.89 -28.88
C ALA A 434 -69.26 -0.05 -29.44
N ALA A 435 -68.96 -1.35 -29.60
CA ALA A 435 -69.92 -2.45 -29.40
C ALA A 435 -69.21 -3.82 -29.42
N ALA A 436 -69.67 -4.72 -28.55
CA ALA A 436 -69.18 -6.07 -28.27
C ALA A 436 -70.07 -7.16 -28.92
N ALA A 437 -69.55 -8.39 -29.09
CA ALA A 437 -70.22 -9.67 -28.74
C ALA A 437 -69.43 -10.95 -29.15
N GLU A 438 -69.08 -11.75 -28.13
CA GLU A 438 -69.22 -13.22 -27.96
C GLU A 438 -68.44 -14.31 -28.77
N ALA A 439 -67.55 -14.99 -28.02
CA ALA A 439 -67.47 -16.44 -27.72
C ALA A 439 -67.20 -17.55 -28.80
N ALA A 440 -65.92 -18.00 -28.86
CA ALA A 440 -65.33 -19.38 -28.71
C ALA A 440 -65.98 -20.67 -29.33
N PRO A 441 -65.27 -21.83 -29.50
CA PRO A 441 -63.82 -22.14 -29.54
C PRO A 441 -63.34 -23.11 -30.67
N THR A 442 -62.05 -23.46 -30.64
CA THR A 442 -61.36 -24.66 -31.21
C THR A 442 -60.83 -24.64 -32.66
N ALA A 443 -59.51 -24.54 -32.81
CA ALA A 443 -58.63 -25.68 -33.13
C ALA A 443 -57.20 -25.16 -33.41
N THR A 444 -56.27 -25.52 -32.54
CA THR A 444 -54.82 -25.25 -32.64
C THR A 444 -54.20 -26.05 -33.80
N PRO A 445 -53.31 -25.44 -34.60
CA PRO A 445 -52.15 -26.15 -35.08
C PRO A 445 -50.91 -25.59 -34.37
N ALA A 446 -50.15 -26.50 -33.77
CA ALA A 446 -48.79 -26.23 -33.35
C ALA A 446 -47.97 -25.84 -34.59
N ALA A 447 -47.47 -24.61 -34.64
CA ALA A 447 -46.49 -24.22 -35.64
C ALA A 447 -45.58 -23.10 -35.13
N ILE A 448 -44.35 -23.52 -34.81
CA ILE A 448 -43.08 -22.81 -35.00
C ILE A 448 -42.99 -21.43 -34.31
N ALA A 449 -42.26 -21.39 -33.21
CA ALA A 449 -41.77 -20.16 -32.61
C ALA A 449 -41.06 -19.33 -33.70
N SER A 450 -41.62 -18.16 -34.03
CA SER A 450 -40.97 -17.17 -34.87
C SER A 450 -39.57 -16.88 -34.32
N PRO A 451 -38.52 -16.77 -35.17
CA PRO A 451 -37.23 -16.29 -34.71
C PRO A 451 -37.45 -14.89 -34.12
N ALA A 452 -37.03 -14.71 -32.87
CA ALA A 452 -36.98 -13.41 -32.23
C ALA A 452 -36.25 -12.42 -33.16
N PRO A 453 -36.65 -11.13 -33.19
CA PRO A 453 -36.01 -10.14 -34.02
C PRO A 453 -34.50 -10.15 -33.78
N ALA A 454 -33.71 -10.17 -34.86
CA ALA A 454 -32.25 -10.34 -34.84
C ALA A 454 -31.50 -9.25 -34.04
N ASP A 455 -32.19 -8.17 -33.66
CA ASP A 455 -31.68 -7.01 -32.91
C ASP A 455 -32.11 -6.96 -31.43
N ALA A 456 -32.74 -8.01 -30.89
CA ALA A 456 -32.99 -8.07 -29.45
C ALA A 456 -31.64 -8.19 -28.69
N PRO A 457 -31.41 -7.38 -27.62
CA PRO A 457 -30.20 -7.46 -26.83
C PRO A 457 -30.06 -8.88 -26.26
N LYS A 458 -28.93 -9.51 -26.58
CA LYS A 458 -28.69 -10.90 -26.18
C LYS A 458 -28.46 -10.95 -24.67
N PRO A 459 -29.08 -11.90 -23.95
CA PRO A 459 -29.00 -11.93 -22.50
C PRO A 459 -27.57 -12.15 -22.04
N VAL A 460 -27.14 -11.37 -21.05
CA VAL A 460 -25.81 -11.48 -20.43
C VAL A 460 -25.94 -12.13 -19.07
N VAL A 461 -25.01 -13.03 -18.75
CA VAL A 461 -24.91 -13.67 -17.44
C VAL A 461 -23.54 -13.36 -16.82
N LEU A 462 -23.49 -13.26 -15.50
CA LEU A 462 -22.25 -13.14 -14.73
C LEU A 462 -21.86 -14.48 -14.14
N VAL A 463 -20.56 -14.78 -14.09
CA VAL A 463 -20.04 -15.97 -13.42
C VAL A 463 -20.09 -15.79 -11.90
N LEU A 464 -20.64 -16.77 -11.16
CA LEU A 464 -20.84 -16.71 -9.70
C LEU A 464 -19.72 -17.34 -8.87
N GLN A 465 -18.85 -18.14 -9.50
CA GLN A 465 -17.83 -18.93 -8.80
C GLN A 465 -16.48 -18.77 -9.49
N ASP A 466 -15.41 -18.72 -8.70
CA ASP A 466 -14.06 -18.75 -9.25
C ASP A 466 -13.75 -20.12 -9.85
N LEU A 467 -12.97 -20.09 -10.93
CA LEU A 467 -12.52 -21.27 -11.68
C LEU A 467 -13.65 -22.07 -12.34
N ALA A 468 -14.76 -21.41 -12.70
CA ALA A 468 -15.84 -22.06 -13.46
C ALA A 468 -15.35 -22.53 -14.84
N SER A 469 -15.65 -23.77 -15.21
CA SER A 469 -15.14 -24.36 -16.46
C SER A 469 -15.96 -23.90 -17.67
N LEU A 470 -15.32 -23.22 -18.62
CA LEU A 470 -15.85 -23.05 -19.97
C LEU A 470 -15.52 -24.30 -20.79
N ARG A 471 -16.53 -25.04 -21.26
CA ARG A 471 -16.36 -26.32 -21.95
C ARG A 471 -16.69 -26.27 -23.43
N ALA A 472 -16.05 -27.12 -24.22
CA ALA A 472 -16.29 -27.19 -25.67
C ALA A 472 -17.70 -27.73 -26.05
N ALA A 473 -18.34 -28.51 -25.17
CA ALA A 473 -19.67 -29.08 -25.37
C ALA A 473 -20.47 -29.14 -24.06
N ALA A 474 -21.80 -29.23 -24.17
CA ALA A 474 -22.77 -29.30 -23.07
C ALA A 474 -22.76 -30.64 -22.32
N ARG A 475 -21.61 -31.02 -21.74
CA ARG A 475 -21.41 -32.23 -20.90
C ARG A 475 -20.15 -32.08 -20.05
N ASP A 476 -20.14 -32.64 -18.84
CA ASP A 476 -18.99 -32.49 -17.92
C ASP A 476 -17.72 -33.17 -18.42
N SER A 477 -17.84 -34.28 -19.15
CA SER A 477 -16.72 -34.98 -19.75
C SER A 477 -16.09 -34.25 -20.93
N SER A 478 -16.68 -33.13 -21.38
CA SER A 478 -16.11 -32.32 -22.45
C SER A 478 -14.81 -31.65 -21.99
N PRO A 479 -13.78 -31.57 -22.84
CA PRO A 479 -12.57 -30.80 -22.55
C PRO A 479 -12.90 -29.37 -22.12
N GLN A 480 -12.22 -28.93 -21.06
CA GLN A 480 -12.26 -27.55 -20.59
C GLN A 480 -11.42 -26.69 -21.52
N GLN A 481 -12.00 -25.61 -22.04
CA GLN A 481 -11.34 -24.65 -22.93
C GLN A 481 -10.70 -23.51 -22.14
N ALA A 482 -11.33 -23.05 -21.07
CA ALA A 482 -10.85 -21.98 -20.20
C ALA A 482 -11.42 -22.12 -18.78
N GLN A 483 -10.77 -21.46 -17.83
CA GLN A 483 -11.32 -21.19 -16.50
C GLN A 483 -11.83 -19.76 -16.46
N LEU A 484 -13.02 -19.61 -15.91
CA LEU A 484 -13.69 -18.35 -15.74
C LEU A 484 -13.63 -17.93 -14.27
N LEU A 485 -13.63 -16.63 -14.03
CA LEU A 485 -13.54 -16.05 -12.69
C LEU A 485 -14.86 -15.42 -12.29
N ARG A 486 -15.12 -15.34 -10.98
CA ARG A 486 -16.31 -14.69 -10.46
C ARG A 486 -16.36 -13.24 -10.94
N GLY A 487 -17.51 -12.86 -11.50
CA GLY A 487 -17.75 -11.53 -12.06
C GLY A 487 -17.48 -11.41 -13.56
N GLU A 488 -16.93 -12.41 -14.25
CA GLU A 488 -16.82 -12.33 -15.71
C GLU A 488 -18.21 -12.34 -16.37
N ALA A 489 -18.44 -11.40 -17.31
CA ALA A 489 -19.68 -11.31 -18.08
C ALA A 489 -19.60 -12.15 -19.36
N LEU A 490 -20.66 -12.92 -19.61
CA LEU A 490 -20.78 -13.84 -20.73
C LEU A 490 -22.08 -13.59 -21.48
N GLU A 491 -22.02 -13.55 -22.80
CA GLU A 491 -23.22 -13.41 -23.61
C GLU A 491 -23.84 -14.77 -23.92
N VAL A 492 -25.12 -14.96 -23.60
CA VAL A 492 -25.84 -16.20 -23.86
C VAL A 492 -26.32 -16.23 -25.31
N ARG A 493 -25.89 -17.25 -26.05
CA ARG A 493 -26.24 -17.49 -27.45
C ARG A 493 -27.33 -18.54 -27.62
N ALA A 494 -27.37 -19.54 -26.74
CA ALA A 494 -28.40 -20.58 -26.71
C ALA A 494 -28.47 -21.27 -25.34
N GLU A 495 -29.55 -22.00 -25.10
CA GLU A 495 -29.77 -22.79 -23.90
C GLU A 495 -30.01 -24.26 -24.26
N ARG A 496 -29.40 -25.18 -23.52
CA ARG A 496 -29.60 -26.62 -23.67
C ARG A 496 -29.60 -27.32 -22.32
N LEU A 497 -30.79 -27.70 -21.84
CA LEU A 497 -30.99 -28.29 -20.51
C LEU A 497 -30.34 -27.38 -19.44
N ASP A 498 -29.42 -27.90 -18.64
CA ASP A 498 -28.69 -27.17 -17.59
C ASP A 498 -27.46 -26.40 -18.09
N TRP A 499 -27.21 -26.38 -19.40
CA TRP A 499 -26.07 -25.70 -20.02
C TRP A 499 -26.50 -24.45 -20.77
N LEU A 500 -25.70 -23.40 -20.63
CA LEU A 500 -25.78 -22.19 -21.43
C LEU A 500 -24.66 -22.21 -22.45
N GLN A 501 -25.00 -22.07 -23.73
CA GLN A 501 -24.02 -21.77 -24.76
C GLN A 501 -23.71 -20.28 -24.69
N VAL A 502 -22.45 -19.96 -24.41
CA VAL A 502 -22.01 -18.61 -24.11
C VAL A 502 -20.89 -18.16 -25.04
N TRP A 503 -20.74 -16.85 -25.16
CA TRP A 503 -19.62 -16.19 -25.81
C TRP A 503 -18.91 -15.27 -24.82
N ASP A 504 -17.62 -15.52 -24.59
CA ASP A 504 -16.73 -14.64 -23.85
C ASP A 504 -16.05 -13.68 -24.81
N TYR A 505 -16.34 -12.38 -24.66
CA TYR A 505 -15.75 -11.32 -25.46
C TYR A 505 -14.29 -11.03 -25.12
N GLY A 506 -13.87 -11.23 -23.86
CA GLY A 506 -12.48 -10.99 -23.45
C GLY A 506 -11.52 -12.02 -24.04
N ARG A 507 -12.01 -13.24 -24.29
CA ARG A 507 -11.22 -14.35 -24.86
C ARG A 507 -11.56 -14.64 -26.31
N GLU A 508 -12.51 -13.91 -26.89
CA GLU A 508 -13.09 -14.14 -28.21
C GLU A 508 -13.44 -15.62 -28.45
N ARG A 509 -14.08 -16.24 -27.44
CA ARG A 509 -14.27 -17.69 -27.42
C ARG A 509 -15.68 -18.08 -26.98
N GLY A 510 -16.28 -18.96 -27.76
CA GLY A 510 -17.54 -19.60 -27.42
C GLY A 510 -17.35 -20.93 -26.69
N GLY A 511 -18.29 -21.28 -25.84
CA GLY A 511 -18.31 -22.54 -25.12
C GLY A 511 -19.62 -22.77 -24.37
N TYR A 512 -19.61 -23.73 -23.44
CA TYR A 512 -20.73 -24.09 -22.59
C TYR A 512 -20.36 -23.96 -21.12
N VAL A 513 -21.25 -23.35 -20.34
CA VAL A 513 -21.16 -23.21 -18.88
C VAL A 513 -22.44 -23.74 -18.22
N ARG A 514 -22.36 -24.19 -16.97
CA ARG A 514 -23.55 -24.64 -16.24
C ARG A 514 -24.38 -23.44 -15.78
N ARG A 515 -25.71 -23.49 -15.97
CA ARG A 515 -26.62 -22.42 -15.52
C ARG A 515 -26.46 -22.12 -14.03
N ALA A 516 -26.30 -23.15 -13.21
CA ALA A 516 -26.13 -23.02 -11.76
C ALA A 516 -24.86 -22.25 -11.34
N GLN A 517 -23.90 -22.05 -12.24
CA GLN A 517 -22.66 -21.29 -11.99
C GLN A 517 -22.76 -19.84 -12.46
N THR A 518 -23.93 -19.42 -12.93
CA THR A 518 -24.14 -18.11 -13.54
C THR A 518 -25.32 -17.37 -12.92
N LEU A 519 -25.25 -16.05 -12.92
CA LEU A 519 -26.31 -15.12 -12.53
C LEU A 519 -26.80 -14.38 -13.76
N ALA A 520 -28.08 -14.49 -14.10
CA ALA A 520 -28.66 -13.67 -15.14
C ALA A 520 -28.71 -12.20 -14.71
N LEU A 521 -28.21 -11.30 -15.56
CA LEU A 521 -28.28 -9.88 -15.28
C LEU A 521 -29.71 -9.37 -15.47
N ALA A 522 -30.20 -8.65 -14.46
CA ALA A 522 -31.45 -7.90 -14.58
C ALA A 522 -31.23 -6.68 -15.49
N ALA A 523 -32.26 -6.30 -16.26
CA ALA A 523 -32.24 -5.06 -17.06
C ALA A 523 -32.63 -3.83 -16.23
N ASP A 524 -33.27 -4.03 -15.08
CA ASP A 524 -33.78 -2.98 -14.20
C ASP A 524 -32.69 -2.48 -13.22
N PRO A 525 -32.39 -1.16 -13.19
CA PRO A 525 -31.41 -0.58 -12.27
C PRO A 525 -31.71 -0.82 -10.79
N ALA A 526 -32.98 -0.79 -10.37
CA ALA A 526 -33.33 -0.97 -8.96
C ALA A 526 -33.00 -2.40 -8.48
N THR A 527 -33.28 -3.40 -9.31
CA THR A 527 -32.91 -4.79 -9.05
C THR A 527 -31.40 -4.98 -9.00
N LEU A 528 -30.65 -4.36 -9.93
CA LEU A 528 -29.18 -4.42 -9.93
C LEU A 528 -28.58 -3.79 -8.67
N LEU A 529 -29.11 -2.65 -8.21
CA LEU A 529 -28.68 -2.01 -6.98
C LEU A 529 -28.94 -2.88 -5.74
N ALA A 530 -30.10 -3.54 -5.67
CA ALA A 530 -30.40 -4.47 -4.59
C ALA A 530 -29.43 -5.66 -4.56
N GLN A 531 -29.09 -6.23 -5.72
CA GLN A 531 -28.08 -7.29 -5.83
C GLN A 531 -26.69 -6.79 -5.44
N LEU A 532 -26.33 -5.56 -5.84
CA LEU A 532 -25.05 -4.95 -5.49
C LEU A 532 -24.92 -4.78 -3.97
N ARG A 533 -25.93 -4.25 -3.28
CA ARG A 533 -25.93 -4.07 -1.81
C ARG A 533 -25.69 -5.37 -1.05
N VAL A 534 -26.30 -6.47 -1.50
CA VAL A 534 -26.07 -7.80 -0.91
C VAL A 534 -24.64 -8.27 -1.16
N THR A 535 -24.10 -8.01 -2.36
CA THR A 535 -22.74 -8.40 -2.75
C THR A 535 -21.68 -7.55 -2.02
N ALA A 536 -21.93 -6.25 -1.84
CA ALA A 536 -21.00 -5.32 -1.20
C ALA A 536 -20.63 -5.73 0.23
N ALA A 537 -21.55 -6.37 0.95
CA ALA A 537 -21.36 -6.88 2.30
C ALA A 537 -20.57 -8.21 2.38
N GLN A 538 -20.26 -8.85 1.25
CA GLN A 538 -19.59 -10.17 1.22
C GLN A 538 -18.14 -10.06 0.78
N ASP A 539 -17.21 -10.50 1.64
CA ASP A 539 -15.79 -10.61 1.29
C ASP A 539 -15.55 -11.69 0.22
N GLY A 540 -14.62 -11.46 -0.71
CA GLY A 540 -14.30 -12.40 -1.79
C GLY A 540 -15.30 -12.37 -2.95
N SER A 541 -16.25 -11.44 -2.93
CA SER A 541 -17.22 -11.22 -4.01
C SER A 541 -16.89 -10.01 -4.88
N GLU A 542 -15.69 -9.43 -4.72
CA GLU A 542 -15.33 -8.14 -5.32
C GLU A 542 -15.48 -8.13 -6.84
N GLY A 543 -15.06 -9.22 -7.51
CA GLY A 543 -15.23 -9.35 -8.97
C GLY A 543 -16.70 -9.31 -9.40
N LEU A 544 -17.59 -9.97 -8.67
CA LEU A 544 -19.04 -9.93 -8.92
C LEU A 544 -19.62 -8.54 -8.62
N GLY A 545 -19.18 -7.91 -7.54
CA GLY A 545 -19.59 -6.56 -7.16
C GLY A 545 -19.23 -5.51 -8.21
N VAL A 546 -17.99 -5.55 -8.72
CA VAL A 546 -17.54 -4.68 -9.82
C VAL A 546 -18.41 -4.87 -11.06
N ALA A 547 -18.73 -6.12 -11.40
CA ALA A 547 -19.56 -6.44 -12.57
C ALA A 547 -21.01 -5.94 -12.42
N LEU A 548 -21.61 -6.11 -11.22
CA LEU A 548 -22.95 -5.60 -10.91
C LEU A 548 -23.00 -4.06 -10.93
N ALA A 549 -21.99 -3.40 -10.37
CA ALA A 549 -21.86 -1.94 -10.42
C ALA A 549 -21.74 -1.44 -11.87
N ALA A 550 -20.93 -2.11 -12.70
CA ALA A 550 -20.82 -1.78 -14.11
C ALA A 550 -22.15 -2.00 -14.87
N ALA A 551 -22.88 -3.07 -14.56
CA ALA A 551 -24.21 -3.32 -15.13
C ALA A 551 -25.20 -2.24 -14.72
N TYR A 552 -25.21 -1.81 -13.46
CA TYR A 552 -26.02 -0.69 -12.99
C TYR A 552 -25.68 0.58 -13.76
N ILE A 553 -24.38 0.90 -13.92
CA ILE A 553 -23.94 2.11 -14.61
C ILE A 553 -24.39 2.13 -16.08
N GLN A 554 -24.47 0.96 -16.72
CA GLN A 554 -24.96 0.84 -18.10
C GLN A 554 -26.48 0.96 -18.21
N ALA A 555 -27.22 0.46 -17.21
CA ALA A 555 -28.68 0.45 -17.21
C ALA A 555 -29.30 1.77 -16.70
N ALA A 556 -28.62 2.46 -15.78
CA ALA A 556 -29.13 3.65 -15.12
C ALA A 556 -29.17 4.87 -16.05
N SER A 557 -30.21 5.69 -15.88
CA SER A 557 -30.32 6.99 -16.51
C SER A 557 -29.29 7.99 -15.97
N LYS A 558 -29.04 9.07 -16.72
CA LYS A 558 -28.12 10.15 -16.28
C LYS A 558 -28.55 10.77 -14.94
N THR A 559 -29.85 10.85 -14.68
CA THR A 559 -30.41 11.40 -13.45
C THR A 559 -30.19 10.47 -12.26
N GLU A 560 -30.33 9.16 -12.45
CA GLU A 560 -30.03 8.17 -11.41
C GLU A 560 -28.54 8.15 -11.08
N LEU A 561 -27.68 8.21 -12.10
CA LEU A 561 -26.22 8.27 -11.94
C LEU A 561 -25.73 9.53 -11.23
N ALA A 562 -26.39 10.66 -11.44
CA ALA A 562 -26.08 11.92 -10.75
C ALA A 562 -26.70 12.00 -9.34
N GLY A 563 -27.58 11.07 -9.00
CA GLY A 563 -28.31 11.00 -7.74
C GLY A 563 -27.55 10.26 -6.62
N PRO A 564 -28.21 10.09 -5.46
CA PRO A 564 -27.63 9.37 -4.32
C PRO A 564 -27.34 7.90 -4.62
N ASP A 565 -28.19 7.23 -5.41
CA ASP A 565 -27.99 5.82 -5.79
C ASP A 565 -26.75 5.65 -6.69
N GLY A 566 -26.55 6.54 -7.67
CA GLY A 566 -25.32 6.56 -8.46
C GLY A 566 -24.08 6.83 -7.61
N ALA A 567 -24.19 7.68 -6.59
CA ALA A 567 -23.12 7.95 -5.66
C ALA A 567 -22.79 6.74 -4.77
N GLU A 568 -23.80 5.99 -4.33
CA GLU A 568 -23.64 4.74 -3.57
C GLU A 568 -22.91 3.68 -4.41
N VAL A 569 -23.35 3.46 -5.66
CA VAL A 569 -22.71 2.50 -6.57
C VAL A 569 -21.25 2.83 -6.82
N LEU A 570 -20.91 4.12 -6.98
CA LEU A 570 -19.52 4.55 -7.15
C LEU A 570 -18.69 4.42 -5.85
N ALA A 571 -19.31 4.59 -4.68
CA ALA A 571 -18.64 4.34 -3.41
C ALA A 571 -18.30 2.86 -3.25
N ASP A 572 -19.26 1.97 -3.51
CA ASP A 572 -19.06 0.51 -3.46
C ASP A 572 -18.02 0.06 -4.50
N LEU A 573 -18.07 0.61 -5.72
CA LEU A 573 -17.07 0.35 -6.77
C LEU A 573 -15.65 0.70 -6.31
N GLY A 574 -15.51 1.83 -5.61
CA GLY A 574 -14.25 2.22 -5.01
C GLY A 574 -13.79 1.24 -3.93
N ASP A 575 -14.69 0.83 -3.03
CA ASP A 575 -14.37 -0.12 -1.97
C ASP A 575 -13.96 -1.50 -2.51
N PHE A 576 -14.63 -2.00 -3.55
CA PHE A 576 -14.21 -3.22 -4.24
C PHE A 576 -12.81 -3.05 -4.83
N GLY A 577 -12.53 -1.92 -5.48
CA GLY A 577 -11.19 -1.58 -5.95
C GLY A 577 -10.14 -1.61 -4.82
N ALA A 578 -10.47 -1.05 -3.65
CA ALA A 578 -9.61 -1.08 -2.47
C ALA A 578 -9.30 -2.51 -2.00
N ARG A 579 -10.35 -3.34 -1.87
CA ARG A 579 -10.22 -4.74 -1.41
C ARG A 579 -9.46 -5.60 -2.41
N ILE A 580 -9.69 -5.39 -3.71
CA ILE A 580 -8.92 -6.06 -4.78
C ILE A 580 -7.44 -5.66 -4.70
N ALA A 581 -7.13 -4.38 -4.51
CA ALA A 581 -5.76 -3.90 -4.38
C ALA A 581 -5.05 -4.48 -3.13
N ALA A 582 -5.79 -4.63 -2.03
CA ALA A 582 -5.31 -5.22 -0.78
C ALA A 582 -5.22 -6.76 -0.79
N ASN A 583 -5.84 -7.43 -1.75
CA ASN A 583 -5.91 -8.90 -1.78
C ASN A 583 -4.53 -9.53 -2.03
N THR A 584 -3.96 -10.24 -1.06
CA THR A 584 -2.66 -10.93 -1.18
C THR A 584 -2.81 -12.42 -1.50
N GLY A 585 -4.01 -12.90 -1.80
CA GLY A 585 -4.32 -14.30 -2.04
C GLY A 585 -3.93 -14.79 -3.44
N ARG A 586 -4.03 -16.12 -3.63
CA ARG A 586 -3.68 -16.80 -4.90
C ARG A 586 -4.49 -16.32 -6.12
N GLN A 587 -5.68 -15.76 -5.90
CA GLN A 587 -6.57 -15.28 -6.97
C GLN A 587 -6.36 -13.80 -7.34
N ARG A 588 -5.39 -13.10 -6.73
CA ARG A 588 -5.16 -11.67 -6.94
C ARG A 588 -5.02 -11.29 -8.42
N ALA A 589 -4.21 -12.04 -9.18
CA ALA A 589 -3.99 -11.76 -10.60
C ALA A 589 -5.28 -11.85 -11.42
N GLY A 590 -6.11 -12.85 -11.13
CA GLY A 590 -7.41 -13.02 -11.76
C GLY A 590 -8.40 -11.91 -11.41
N LEU A 591 -8.48 -11.51 -10.14
CA LEU A 591 -9.33 -10.42 -9.69
C LEU A 591 -8.93 -9.08 -10.33
N LEU A 592 -7.62 -8.82 -10.47
CA LEU A 592 -7.11 -7.63 -11.16
C LEU A 592 -7.48 -7.65 -12.66
N ASP A 593 -7.41 -8.81 -13.32
CA ASP A 593 -7.85 -8.96 -14.72
C ASP A 593 -9.35 -8.68 -14.88
N VAL A 594 -10.19 -9.25 -14.00
CA VAL A 594 -11.63 -8.99 -14.00
C VAL A 594 -11.90 -7.49 -13.81
N ALA A 595 -11.29 -6.86 -12.80
CA ALA A 595 -11.47 -5.42 -12.54
C ALA A 595 -11.02 -4.55 -13.72
N ALA A 596 -9.91 -4.89 -14.37
CA ALA A 596 -9.40 -4.18 -15.53
C ALA A 596 -10.37 -4.22 -16.73
N ARG A 597 -11.08 -5.34 -16.94
CA ARG A 597 -12.12 -5.44 -17.98
C ARG A 597 -13.28 -4.46 -17.78
N TYR A 598 -13.56 -4.11 -16.53
CA TYR A 598 -14.57 -3.12 -16.17
C TYR A 598 -14.01 -1.68 -16.11
N GLY A 599 -12.71 -1.50 -16.38
CA GLY A 599 -12.05 -0.20 -16.47
C GLY A 599 -11.44 0.31 -15.16
N LEU A 600 -11.37 -0.51 -14.11
CA LEU A 600 -10.65 -0.15 -12.89
C LEU A 600 -9.13 -0.23 -13.16
N ARG A 601 -8.40 0.79 -12.73
CA ARG A 601 -6.95 0.87 -12.91
C ARG A 601 -6.23 0.82 -11.57
N PHE A 602 -5.07 0.17 -11.56
CA PHE A 602 -4.24 0.00 -10.38
C PHE A 602 -2.84 0.50 -10.65
N GLU A 603 -2.29 1.28 -9.73
CA GLU A 603 -0.93 1.78 -9.75
C GLU A 603 -0.11 1.05 -8.69
N ASN A 604 1.13 0.69 -9.01
CA ASN A 604 2.03 0.00 -8.08
C ASN A 604 3.04 0.99 -7.51
N PHE A 605 3.15 1.01 -6.18
CA PHE A 605 4.07 1.87 -5.45
C PHE A 605 5.08 1.03 -4.67
N GLU A 606 6.36 1.31 -4.88
CA GLU A 606 7.44 0.76 -4.07
C GLU A 606 7.40 1.37 -2.66
N GLN A 607 7.36 0.52 -1.65
CA GLN A 607 7.35 0.88 -0.25
C GLN A 607 8.79 1.02 0.28
N ALA A 608 8.93 1.59 1.48
CA ALA A 608 10.24 1.82 2.09
C ALA A 608 11.04 0.53 2.37
N ASP A 609 10.36 -0.62 2.46
CA ASP A 609 10.96 -1.95 2.62
C ASP A 609 11.26 -2.65 1.29
N GLY A 610 11.05 -1.98 0.16
CA GLY A 610 11.23 -2.53 -1.19
C GLY A 610 10.05 -3.38 -1.68
N SER A 611 8.99 -3.56 -0.89
CA SER A 611 7.79 -4.26 -1.34
C SER A 611 6.97 -3.42 -2.33
N MET A 612 6.26 -4.07 -3.24
CA MET A 612 5.36 -3.39 -4.18
C MET A 612 3.93 -3.45 -3.66
N LEU A 613 3.31 -2.29 -3.46
CA LEU A 613 1.90 -2.16 -3.08
C LEU A 613 1.08 -1.71 -4.29
N ALA A 614 0.07 -2.47 -4.69
CA ALA A 614 -0.92 -1.97 -5.65
C ALA A 614 -1.95 -1.10 -4.93
N CYS A 615 -2.30 0.02 -5.54
CA CYS A 615 -3.35 0.91 -5.10
C CYS A 615 -4.31 1.18 -6.26
N TYR A 616 -5.61 1.20 -5.96
CA TYR A 616 -6.63 1.61 -6.93
C TYR A 616 -6.43 3.10 -7.29
N ASP A 617 -6.59 3.46 -8.56
CA ASP A 617 -6.44 4.84 -9.04
C ASP A 617 -7.45 5.81 -8.43
N GLY A 618 -8.55 5.29 -7.88
CA GLY A 618 -9.56 6.05 -7.15
C GLY A 618 -10.54 6.85 -8.00
N ASP A 619 -10.69 6.58 -9.30
CA ASP A 619 -11.62 7.36 -10.15
C ASP A 619 -13.05 7.37 -9.58
N ALA A 620 -13.55 6.21 -9.16
CA ALA A 620 -14.88 6.10 -8.54
C ALA A 620 -15.02 7.00 -7.29
N TRP A 621 -14.05 6.96 -6.37
CA TRP A 621 -14.06 7.81 -5.17
C TRP A 621 -13.97 9.30 -5.48
N ARG A 622 -13.21 9.72 -6.51
CA ARG A 622 -13.16 11.14 -6.91
C ARG A 622 -14.54 11.64 -7.33
N ARG A 623 -15.31 10.80 -8.02
CA ARG A 623 -16.69 11.13 -8.41
C ARG A 623 -17.63 11.19 -7.21
N VAL A 624 -17.50 10.27 -6.26
CA VAL A 624 -18.27 10.28 -5.00
C VAL A 624 -18.14 11.62 -4.28
N LEU A 625 -16.93 12.21 -4.23
CA LEU A 625 -16.71 13.52 -3.59
C LEU A 625 -17.49 14.65 -4.27
N SER A 626 -17.70 14.56 -5.59
CA SER A 626 -18.44 15.55 -6.38
C SER A 626 -19.96 15.33 -6.43
N LEU A 627 -20.44 14.16 -6.00
CA LEU A 627 -21.85 13.77 -6.03
C LEU A 627 -22.57 14.04 -4.68
N PRO A 628 -23.92 14.01 -4.66
CA PRO A 628 -24.70 14.06 -3.43
C PRO A 628 -24.64 12.72 -2.66
N ALA A 629 -23.43 12.29 -2.30
CA ALA A 629 -23.17 11.08 -1.51
C ALA A 629 -23.38 11.31 0.00
N SER A 630 -23.60 10.23 0.75
CA SER A 630 -23.65 10.28 2.22
C SER A 630 -22.33 10.78 2.82
N ALA A 631 -22.39 11.35 4.02
CA ALA A 631 -21.21 11.80 4.76
C ALA A 631 -20.18 10.66 4.92
N GLU A 632 -20.64 9.46 5.25
CA GLU A 632 -19.79 8.27 5.39
C GLU A 632 -19.11 7.88 4.06
N ALA A 633 -19.84 7.89 2.95
CA ALA A 633 -19.26 7.58 1.63
C ALA A 633 -18.19 8.60 1.24
N LYS A 634 -18.41 9.90 1.51
CA LYS A 634 -17.40 10.94 1.27
C LYS A 634 -16.19 10.78 2.17
N ALA A 635 -16.39 10.43 3.45
CA ALA A 635 -15.29 10.19 4.38
C ALA A 635 -14.44 8.98 3.97
N ARG A 636 -15.06 7.84 3.61
CA ARG A 636 -14.35 6.66 3.10
C ARG A 636 -13.60 6.96 1.81
N ALA A 637 -14.23 7.66 0.87
CA ALA A 637 -13.60 8.10 -0.38
C ALA A 637 -12.37 9.00 -0.13
N ALA A 638 -12.49 10.00 0.75
CA ALA A 638 -11.40 10.90 1.07
C ALA A 638 -10.24 10.19 1.78
N LEU A 639 -10.53 9.29 2.73
CA LEU A 639 -9.51 8.47 3.40
C LEU A 639 -8.77 7.57 2.41
N ALA A 640 -9.50 6.91 1.53
CA ALA A 640 -8.92 5.99 0.56
C ALA A 640 -8.03 6.71 -0.48
N LEU A 641 -8.46 7.89 -0.96
CA LEU A 641 -7.69 8.70 -1.90
C LEU A 641 -6.43 9.33 -1.28
N THR A 642 -6.38 9.48 0.04
CA THR A 642 -5.29 10.17 0.74
C THR A 642 -4.36 9.26 1.54
N ARG A 643 -4.42 7.95 1.28
CA ARG A 643 -3.50 6.92 1.80
C ARG A 643 -2.04 7.33 1.61
N ALA A 644 -1.21 7.11 2.63
CA ALA A 644 0.17 7.61 2.61
C ALA A 644 1.08 6.67 1.81
N GLU A 645 0.78 5.38 1.89
CA GLU A 645 1.43 4.26 1.20
C GLU A 645 1.10 4.18 -0.31
N CYS A 646 0.04 4.86 -0.76
CA CYS A 646 -0.35 4.96 -2.18
C CYS A 646 0.32 6.17 -2.87
N ARG A 647 1.60 6.39 -2.59
CA ARG A 647 2.44 7.45 -3.14
C ARG A 647 3.86 6.91 -3.31
N PRO A 648 4.67 7.47 -4.25
CA PRO A 648 6.08 7.09 -4.34
C PRO A 648 6.81 7.35 -3.01
N ALA A 649 7.61 6.39 -2.53
CA ALA A 649 8.38 6.54 -1.31
C ALA A 649 9.41 7.70 -1.40
N ALA A 650 9.98 7.91 -2.59
CA ALA A 650 10.92 8.98 -2.87
C ALA A 650 10.25 10.14 -3.62
N LEU A 651 9.79 11.15 -2.89
CA LEU A 651 9.32 12.43 -3.44
C LEU A 651 10.32 13.54 -3.14
N THR A 652 10.55 14.42 -4.11
CA THR A 652 11.24 15.69 -3.84
C THR A 652 10.40 16.57 -2.92
N ALA A 653 11.02 17.58 -2.29
CA ALA A 653 10.32 18.48 -1.38
C ALA A 653 9.10 19.17 -2.04
N SER A 654 9.26 19.67 -3.28
CA SER A 654 8.18 20.31 -4.03
C SER A 654 7.05 19.35 -4.43
N GLN A 655 7.39 18.11 -4.80
CA GLN A 655 6.39 17.09 -5.10
C GLN A 655 5.60 16.68 -3.86
N ARG A 656 6.28 16.59 -2.70
CA ARG A 656 5.64 16.30 -1.42
C ARG A 656 4.65 17.40 -1.04
N GLU A 657 5.07 18.66 -1.14
CA GLU A 657 4.22 19.82 -0.85
C GLU A 657 2.98 19.86 -1.75
N ALA A 658 3.14 19.71 -3.06
CA ALA A 658 2.02 19.67 -4.00
C ALA A 658 1.06 18.52 -3.71
N SER A 659 1.59 17.35 -3.34
CA SER A 659 0.78 16.19 -2.99
C SER A 659 0.04 16.38 -1.67
N ASP A 660 0.67 16.95 -0.63
CA ASP A 660 0.00 17.20 0.65
C ASP A 660 -1.04 18.34 0.54
N ALA A 661 -0.80 19.33 -0.31
CA ALA A 661 -1.80 20.34 -0.67
C ALA A 661 -3.05 19.70 -1.30
N TRP A 662 -2.87 18.82 -2.29
CA TRP A 662 -3.97 18.08 -2.91
C TRP A 662 -4.69 17.17 -1.90
N ARG A 663 -3.97 16.48 -1.01
CA ARG A 663 -4.58 15.64 0.04
C ARG A 663 -5.44 16.47 0.98
N ALA A 664 -4.99 17.65 1.38
CA ALA A 664 -5.78 18.54 2.22
C ALA A 664 -7.07 19.01 1.53
N GLU A 665 -7.00 19.31 0.23
CA GLU A 665 -8.18 19.65 -0.58
C GLU A 665 -9.18 18.49 -0.63
N VAL A 666 -8.72 17.26 -0.88
CA VAL A 666 -9.56 16.06 -0.88
C VAL A 666 -10.24 15.85 0.48
N LEU A 667 -9.49 15.97 1.58
CA LEU A 667 -10.02 15.81 2.94
C LEU A 667 -11.05 16.88 3.30
N ALA A 668 -10.95 18.08 2.72
CA ALA A 668 -11.92 19.16 2.96
C ALA A 668 -13.31 18.87 2.36
N HIS A 669 -13.41 17.96 1.38
CA HIS A 669 -14.69 17.55 0.79
C HIS A 669 -15.47 16.53 1.65
N ALA A 670 -14.84 15.97 2.69
CA ALA A 670 -15.49 15.03 3.61
C ALA A 670 -15.97 15.76 4.88
N PRO A 671 -17.31 15.81 5.13
CA PRO A 671 -17.84 16.43 6.34
C PRO A 671 -17.54 15.56 7.57
N LEU A 672 -17.35 16.21 8.72
CA LEU A 672 -17.15 15.52 10.01
C LEU A 672 -18.46 15.27 10.76
N ASP A 673 -19.51 16.01 10.42
CA ASP A 673 -20.80 15.97 11.10
C ASP A 673 -21.60 14.74 10.64
N GLY A 674 -22.24 14.07 11.60
CA GLY A 674 -23.04 12.86 11.33
C GLY A 674 -22.23 11.60 11.03
N LEU A 675 -20.91 11.62 11.20
CA LEU A 675 -20.07 10.43 11.06
C LEU A 675 -20.04 9.57 12.34
N PRO A 676 -19.96 8.24 12.22
CA PRO A 676 -19.61 7.36 13.32
C PRO A 676 -18.24 7.73 13.94
N GLY A 677 -18.10 7.52 15.25
CA GLY A 677 -16.89 7.87 16.03
C GLY A 677 -15.58 7.40 15.40
N TYR A 678 -15.49 6.10 15.07
CA TYR A 678 -14.29 5.52 14.45
C TYR A 678 -13.91 6.21 13.13
N LEU A 679 -14.89 6.52 12.27
CA LEU A 679 -14.65 7.11 10.95
C LEU A 679 -14.30 8.60 11.06
N LYS A 680 -14.96 9.31 11.97
CA LYS A 680 -14.62 10.69 12.34
C LYS A 680 -13.19 10.79 12.84
N ASN A 681 -12.78 9.89 13.74
CA ASN A 681 -11.42 9.87 14.30
C ASN A 681 -10.36 9.55 13.22
N ARG A 682 -10.60 8.58 12.32
CA ARG A 682 -9.72 8.34 11.15
C ARG A 682 -9.55 9.59 10.29
N LEU A 683 -10.64 10.30 10.00
CA LEU A 683 -10.60 11.52 9.19
C LEU A 683 -9.85 12.66 9.90
N LEU A 684 -10.04 12.81 11.22
CA LEU A 684 -9.32 13.77 12.05
C LEU A 684 -7.81 13.48 12.11
N LEU A 685 -7.42 12.21 12.31
CA LEU A 685 -6.02 11.79 12.26
C LEU A 685 -5.37 12.13 10.92
N ARG A 686 -6.06 11.80 9.82
CA ARG A 686 -5.57 12.08 8.47
C ARG A 686 -5.43 13.58 8.21
N ARG A 687 -6.41 14.39 8.62
CA ARG A 687 -6.38 15.86 8.53
C ARG A 687 -5.25 16.47 9.37
N ALA A 688 -5.06 16.01 10.61
CA ALA A 688 -4.00 16.48 11.48
C ALA A 688 -2.60 16.16 10.93
N SER A 689 -2.41 14.93 10.42
CA SER A 689 -1.14 14.49 9.84
C SER A 689 -0.76 15.27 8.57
N VAL A 690 -1.70 15.42 7.63
CA VAL A 690 -1.51 16.23 6.42
C VAL A 690 -1.32 17.71 6.76
N GLY A 691 -2.13 18.23 7.69
CA GLY A 691 -2.03 19.61 8.17
C GLY A 691 -0.67 19.93 8.79
N ALA A 692 -0.13 19.03 9.62
CA ALA A 692 1.20 19.18 10.23
C ALA A 692 2.30 19.21 9.17
N SER A 693 2.22 18.34 8.16
CA SER A 693 3.19 18.29 7.05
C SER A 693 3.17 19.60 6.23
N ARG A 694 1.97 20.12 5.94
CA ARG A 694 1.80 21.41 5.25
C ARG A 694 2.26 22.59 6.08
N ALA A 695 1.96 22.61 7.38
CA ALA A 695 2.41 23.65 8.30
C ALA A 695 3.93 23.72 8.38
N PHE A 696 4.61 22.56 8.39
CA PHE A 696 6.06 22.49 8.31
C PHE A 696 6.60 23.03 6.98
N ALA A 697 6.07 22.56 5.85
CA ALA A 697 6.54 22.97 4.52
C ALA A 697 6.38 24.49 4.29
N ALA A 698 5.21 25.05 4.65
CA ALA A 698 4.92 26.47 4.49
C ALA A 698 5.46 27.34 5.64
N ARG A 699 5.91 26.73 6.76
CA ARG A 699 6.25 27.41 8.03
C ARG A 699 5.11 28.31 8.53
N ASP A 700 3.87 27.81 8.45
CA ASP A 700 2.64 28.58 8.67
C ASP A 700 1.96 28.25 10.02
N ALA A 701 1.78 29.27 10.86
CA ALA A 701 1.21 29.13 12.20
C ALA A 701 -0.30 28.87 12.21
N ALA A 702 -1.06 29.30 11.20
CA ALA A 702 -2.48 29.03 11.12
C ALA A 702 -2.74 27.56 10.75
N LEU A 703 -1.99 27.02 9.79
CA LEU A 703 -2.02 25.59 9.44
C LEU A 703 -1.60 24.72 10.63
N ALA A 704 -0.57 25.14 11.36
CA ALA A 704 -0.12 24.46 12.57
C ALA A 704 -1.20 24.39 13.65
N ARG A 705 -1.87 25.52 13.94
CA ARG A 705 -2.99 25.58 14.89
C ARG A 705 -4.18 24.73 14.45
N ALA A 706 -4.51 24.74 13.15
CA ALA A 706 -5.58 23.91 12.61
C ALA A 706 -5.29 22.41 12.77
N ALA A 707 -4.05 21.97 12.51
CA ALA A 707 -3.63 20.58 12.68
C ALA A 707 -3.70 20.14 14.15
N LEU A 708 -3.26 20.99 15.09
CA LEU A 708 -3.40 20.73 16.53
C LEU A 708 -4.87 20.66 16.97
N ALA A 709 -5.73 21.52 16.43
CA ALA A 709 -7.16 21.53 16.74
C ALA A 709 -7.86 20.26 16.22
N ASP A 710 -7.53 19.80 15.02
CA ASP A 710 -8.05 18.53 14.50
C ASP A 710 -7.55 17.33 15.33
N PHE A 711 -6.27 17.31 15.73
CA PHE A 711 -5.73 16.25 16.59
C PHE A 711 -6.37 16.25 18.00
N ALA A 712 -6.62 17.42 18.59
CA ALA A 712 -7.25 17.53 19.91
C ALA A 712 -8.70 17.04 19.97
N ARG A 713 -9.36 16.90 18.81
CA ARG A 713 -10.73 16.37 18.69
C ARG A 713 -10.78 14.85 18.53
N VAL A 714 -9.62 14.19 18.43
CA VAL A 714 -9.53 12.73 18.34
C VAL A 714 -9.85 12.13 19.70
N GLU A 715 -10.73 11.14 19.72
CA GLU A 715 -11.12 10.39 20.91
C GLU A 715 -10.47 9.00 20.88
N PRO A 716 -9.38 8.76 21.64
CA PRO A 716 -8.60 7.51 21.52
C PRO A 716 -9.40 6.25 21.86
N THR A 717 -10.42 6.36 22.71
CA THR A 717 -11.28 5.23 23.11
C THR A 717 -12.18 4.72 21.99
N GLU A 718 -12.39 5.52 20.94
CA GLU A 718 -13.20 5.15 19.77
C GLU A 718 -12.33 4.73 18.57
N LEU A 719 -11.02 4.64 18.74
CA LEU A 719 -10.10 4.16 17.71
C LEU A 719 -9.96 2.62 17.81
N PRO A 720 -10.20 1.89 16.72
CA PRO A 720 -9.81 0.49 16.58
C PRO A 720 -8.29 0.30 16.81
N GLU A 721 -7.90 -0.86 17.34
CA GLU A 721 -6.49 -1.22 17.53
C GLU A 721 -5.68 -1.15 16.23
N ASP A 722 -6.30 -1.47 15.09
CA ASP A 722 -5.70 -1.40 13.75
C ASP A 722 -5.26 0.02 13.35
N ASP A 723 -5.87 1.05 13.93
CA ASP A 723 -5.57 2.46 13.64
C ASP A 723 -4.48 3.04 14.56
N GLN A 724 -4.05 2.28 15.57
CA GLN A 724 -3.03 2.72 16.52
C GLN A 724 -1.70 3.15 15.88
N PRO A 725 -1.17 2.45 14.84
CA PRO A 725 0.05 2.90 14.16
C PRO A 725 -0.10 4.28 13.51
N GLU A 726 -1.24 4.56 12.85
CA GLU A 726 -1.51 5.87 12.25
C GLU A 726 -1.72 6.94 13.32
N ALA A 727 -2.37 6.60 14.43
CA ALA A 727 -2.53 7.51 15.57
C ALA A 727 -1.17 7.91 16.18
N ASN A 728 -0.28 6.93 16.40
CA ASN A 728 1.07 7.17 16.93
C ASN A 728 1.91 8.03 15.98
N ASP A 729 1.90 7.72 14.68
CA ASP A 729 2.62 8.48 13.66
C ASP A 729 2.10 9.92 13.58
N THR A 730 0.78 10.12 13.66
CA THR A 730 0.16 11.44 13.68
C THR A 730 0.54 12.22 14.94
N ALA A 731 0.52 11.57 16.12
CA ALA A 731 0.91 12.19 17.38
C ALA A 731 2.35 12.70 17.35
N MET A 732 3.29 11.87 16.86
CA MET A 732 4.70 12.27 16.71
C MET A 732 4.85 13.45 15.75
N ARG A 733 4.15 13.42 14.60
CA ARG A 733 4.24 14.47 13.58
C ARG A 733 3.65 15.80 14.04
N VAL A 734 2.49 15.76 14.70
CA VAL A 734 1.84 16.94 15.29
C VAL A 734 2.69 17.50 16.44
N ASN A 735 3.29 16.65 17.29
CA ASN A 735 4.20 17.11 18.33
C ASN A 735 5.43 17.80 17.71
N ALA A 736 6.09 17.19 16.74
CA ALA A 736 7.26 17.77 16.07
C ALA A 736 6.97 19.19 15.53
N MET A 737 5.80 19.39 14.94
CA MET A 737 5.37 20.67 14.37
C MET A 737 4.91 21.70 15.41
N ARG A 738 4.44 21.29 16.60
CA ARG A 738 3.63 22.11 17.52
C ARG A 738 4.13 23.54 17.77
N TRP A 739 5.44 23.76 17.83
CA TRP A 739 6.02 25.06 18.17
C TRP A 739 5.85 26.07 17.03
N LEU A 740 5.61 25.60 15.80
CA LEU A 740 5.20 26.43 14.66
C LEU A 740 3.80 27.03 14.84
N ALA A 741 2.96 26.47 15.72
CA ALA A 741 1.63 27.03 16.00
C ALA A 741 1.67 28.36 16.75
N LEU A 742 2.81 28.68 17.36
CA LEU A 742 3.06 29.97 17.98
C LEU A 742 3.61 30.95 16.93
N GLU A 743 3.30 32.24 17.12
CA GLU A 743 3.93 33.30 16.34
C GLU A 743 5.45 33.27 16.58
N GLN A 744 6.21 33.19 15.48
CA GLN A 744 7.66 33.12 15.56
C GLN A 744 8.24 34.53 15.63
N PRO A 745 8.86 34.95 16.75
CA PRO A 745 9.52 36.23 16.80
C PRO A 745 10.78 36.22 15.91
N ALA A 746 11.15 37.38 15.36
CA ALA A 746 12.42 37.54 14.65
C ALA A 746 13.63 37.58 15.61
N GLU A 747 13.37 38.00 16.85
CA GLU A 747 14.35 38.16 17.91
C GLU A 747 13.75 37.76 19.27
N ARG A 748 14.55 37.13 20.12
CA ARG A 748 14.20 36.86 21.51
C ARG A 748 15.29 37.39 22.43
N GLN A 749 14.91 38.28 23.34
CA GLN A 749 15.80 38.85 24.35
C GLN A 749 15.58 38.16 25.70
N PHE A 750 16.66 37.94 26.43
CA PHE A 750 16.65 37.38 27.78
C PHE A 750 17.14 38.43 28.79
N ALA A 751 16.66 38.33 30.04
CA ALA A 751 16.94 39.32 31.08
C ALA A 751 18.44 39.49 31.37
N GLN A 752 19.25 38.48 31.08
CA GLN A 752 20.70 38.44 31.29
C GLN A 752 21.49 39.12 30.15
N GLY A 753 20.82 39.87 29.28
CA GLY A 753 21.45 40.58 28.16
C GLY A 753 21.81 39.70 26.97
N LEU A 754 21.43 38.42 26.98
CA LEU A 754 21.55 37.54 25.82
C LEU A 754 20.42 37.79 24.84
N ARG A 755 20.75 37.78 23.54
CA ARG A 755 19.79 37.98 22.45
C ARG A 755 19.95 36.87 21.41
N LEU A 756 18.86 36.22 21.04
CA LEU A 756 18.80 35.32 19.89
C LEU A 756 18.11 36.03 18.73
N THR A 757 18.72 35.99 17.55
CA THR A 757 18.14 36.50 16.31
C THR A 757 18.12 35.40 15.25
N LEU A 758 17.07 35.38 14.44
CA LEU A 758 16.95 34.42 13.33
C LEU A 758 16.81 35.16 12.00
N LYS A 759 17.91 35.24 11.26
CA LYS A 759 18.01 35.97 9.99
C LYS A 759 18.09 35.01 8.80
N ASP A 760 17.85 35.50 7.60
CA ASP A 760 18.06 34.72 6.39
C ASP A 760 19.56 34.49 6.16
N GLY A 761 19.90 33.27 5.75
CA GLY A 761 21.27 32.84 5.45
C GLY A 761 21.69 33.11 4.01
N ALA A 762 22.87 32.62 3.64
CA ALA A 762 23.38 32.76 2.27
C ALA A 762 22.76 31.72 1.31
N GLY A 763 22.31 30.58 1.83
CA GLY A 763 21.62 29.54 1.06
C GLY A 763 20.13 29.82 0.84
N VAL A 764 19.57 29.26 -0.24
CA VAL A 764 18.13 29.36 -0.53
C VAL A 764 17.32 28.68 0.58
N GLY A 765 16.46 29.46 1.26
CA GLY A 765 15.61 28.97 2.36
C GLY A 765 16.35 28.69 3.68
N GLU A 766 17.66 28.94 3.72
CA GLU A 766 18.49 28.82 4.91
C GLU A 766 18.20 29.97 5.89
N ARG A 767 18.08 29.65 7.17
CA ARG A 767 17.98 30.63 8.25
C ARG A 767 19.09 30.42 9.27
N CYS A 768 19.74 31.50 9.66
CA CYS A 768 20.85 31.52 10.60
C CYS A 768 20.41 32.05 11.96
N LEU A 769 20.47 31.17 12.96
CA LEU A 769 20.31 31.52 14.36
C LEU A 769 21.61 32.11 14.87
N THR A 770 21.57 33.30 15.45
CA THR A 770 22.74 33.94 16.08
C THR A 770 22.41 34.30 17.51
N LEU A 771 23.23 33.82 18.46
CA LEU A 771 23.24 34.27 19.84
C LEU A 771 24.26 35.41 19.98
N SER A 772 23.85 36.53 20.55
CA SER A 772 24.70 37.68 20.84
C SER A 772 24.61 38.12 22.30
N ASN A 773 25.65 38.80 22.77
CA ASN A 773 25.65 39.46 24.08
C ASN A 773 24.87 40.79 24.06
N ALA A 774 24.87 41.52 25.18
CA ALA A 774 24.18 42.80 25.33
C ALA A 774 24.74 43.90 24.42
N ASN A 775 26.04 43.82 24.09
CA ASN A 775 26.73 44.76 23.20
C ASN A 775 26.43 44.47 21.71
N GLY A 776 25.80 43.34 21.40
CA GLY A 776 25.51 42.90 20.05
C GLY A 776 26.60 42.04 19.41
N ASP A 777 27.66 41.69 20.15
CA ASP A 777 28.71 40.80 19.65
C ASP A 777 28.16 39.38 19.51
N ALA A 778 28.35 38.77 18.34
CA ALA A 778 27.93 37.41 18.08
C ALA A 778 28.78 36.42 18.89
N LEU A 779 28.12 35.65 19.75
CA LEU A 779 28.73 34.63 20.60
C LEU A 779 28.81 33.28 19.87
N VAL A 780 27.74 32.91 19.15
CA VAL A 780 27.69 31.72 18.30
C VAL A 780 26.60 31.87 17.24
N ALA A 781 26.84 31.31 16.06
CA ALA A 781 25.86 31.26 14.97
C ALA A 781 25.77 29.86 14.36
N ARG A 782 24.56 29.46 13.96
CA ARG A 782 24.29 28.19 13.27
C ARG A 782 23.17 28.37 12.25
N CYS A 783 23.39 27.92 11.04
CA CYS A 783 22.41 27.99 9.95
C CYS A 783 21.75 26.64 9.69
N SER A 784 20.48 26.66 9.28
CA SER A 784 19.72 25.48 8.88
C SER A 784 18.65 25.83 7.85
N VAL A 785 18.40 24.91 6.94
CA VAL A 785 17.24 24.95 6.03
C VAL A 785 15.96 24.45 6.70
N GLY A 786 16.07 23.84 7.89
CA GLY A 786 14.95 23.42 8.72
C GLY A 786 14.18 24.56 9.34
N ALA A 787 13.04 24.24 9.95
CA ALA A 787 12.25 25.19 10.71
C ALA A 787 12.85 25.39 12.11
N VAL A 788 13.55 26.50 12.32
CA VAL A 788 14.06 26.94 13.63
C VAL A 788 12.94 27.71 14.35
N MET A 789 12.47 27.18 15.49
CA MET A 789 11.26 27.69 16.16
C MET A 789 11.64 28.57 17.35
N LEU A 790 11.91 29.85 17.12
CA LEU A 790 12.44 30.78 18.13
C LEU A 790 11.52 30.95 19.35
N ALA A 791 10.21 30.77 19.17
CA ALA A 791 9.24 30.77 20.26
C ALA A 791 9.48 29.65 21.31
N SER A 792 10.21 28.58 20.95
CA SER A 792 10.57 27.48 21.85
C SER A 792 11.81 27.71 22.72
N ALA A 793 12.59 28.77 22.45
CA ALA A 793 13.88 28.99 23.11
C ALA A 793 13.75 29.22 24.63
N THR A 794 14.41 28.40 25.44
CA THR A 794 14.44 28.53 26.90
C THR A 794 15.88 28.70 27.40
N LEU A 795 16.12 29.71 28.23
CA LEU A 795 17.42 29.96 28.86
C LEU A 795 17.41 29.37 30.27
N ASP A 796 18.52 28.75 30.65
CA ASP A 796 18.75 28.28 32.01
C ASP A 796 18.94 29.43 33.01
N ARG A 797 18.73 29.17 34.31
CA ARG A 797 18.82 30.19 35.37
C ARG A 797 20.23 30.76 35.51
N GLU A 798 21.24 29.91 35.32
CA GLU A 798 22.67 30.25 35.36
C GLU A 798 23.12 31.00 34.09
N ALA A 799 22.24 31.15 33.09
CA ALA A 799 22.51 31.83 31.82
C ALA A 799 23.73 31.32 31.04
N ASN A 800 24.11 30.06 31.28
CA ASN A 800 25.21 29.36 30.61
C ASN A 800 24.71 28.32 29.58
N ALA A 801 23.40 28.10 29.47
CA ALA A 801 22.82 27.20 28.50
C ALA A 801 21.43 27.62 28.01
N LEU A 802 21.14 27.28 26.76
CA LEU A 802 19.88 27.58 26.10
C LEU A 802 19.44 26.39 25.24
N ALA A 803 18.15 26.08 25.24
CA ALA A 803 17.58 25.02 24.43
C ALA A 803 16.58 25.61 23.42
N ILE A 804 16.64 25.18 22.15
CA ILE A 804 15.72 25.62 21.10
C ILE A 804 15.32 24.44 20.21
N ALA A 805 14.03 24.33 19.92
CA ALA A 805 13.50 23.29 19.05
C ALA A 805 13.73 23.63 17.57
N VAL A 806 14.23 22.65 16.82
CA VAL A 806 14.47 22.77 15.38
C VAL A 806 13.93 21.54 14.67
N GLN A 807 13.13 21.74 13.64
CA GLN A 807 12.60 20.67 12.82
C GLN A 807 13.32 20.66 11.47
N PRO A 808 14.36 19.83 11.26
CA PRO A 808 15.07 19.77 9.97
C PRO A 808 14.28 19.04 8.88
N LEU A 809 13.42 18.08 9.26
CA LEU A 809 12.62 17.29 8.32
C LEU A 809 11.16 17.21 8.79
N ASP A 810 10.26 16.94 7.85
CA ASP A 810 8.85 16.76 8.15
C ASP A 810 8.62 15.61 9.14
N GLY A 811 8.03 15.91 10.30
CA GLY A 811 7.81 14.96 11.39
C GLY A 811 9.04 14.59 12.22
N TRP A 812 10.19 15.26 12.02
CA TRP A 812 11.42 15.02 12.77
C TRP A 812 11.92 16.29 13.48
N ARG A 813 11.81 16.34 14.81
CA ARG A 813 12.24 17.50 15.62
C ARG A 813 13.42 17.17 16.52
N GLU A 814 14.45 17.99 16.40
CA GLU A 814 15.68 17.95 17.20
C GLU A 814 15.70 19.10 18.21
N LEU A 815 16.57 19.00 19.20
CA LEU A 815 16.83 20.06 20.17
C LEU A 815 18.25 20.56 19.98
N TRP A 816 18.40 21.85 19.65
CA TRP A 816 19.69 22.50 19.68
C TRP A 816 19.94 23.03 21.09
N VAL A 817 21.06 22.63 21.67
CA VAL A 817 21.49 23.03 23.01
C VAL A 817 22.73 23.90 22.87
N LEU A 818 22.55 25.20 23.11
CA LEU A 818 23.63 26.17 23.11
C LEU A 818 24.23 26.23 24.51
N ARG A 819 25.55 26.18 24.64
CA ARG A 819 26.24 26.12 25.94
C ARG A 819 27.47 26.99 25.98
N ALA A 820 27.65 27.73 27.07
CA ALA A 820 28.86 28.45 27.38
C ALA A 820 29.93 27.48 27.93
N GLY A 821 31.10 27.46 27.31
CA GLY A 821 32.27 26.72 27.76
C GLY A 821 33.51 27.61 27.89
N GLN A 822 34.65 27.02 28.26
CA GLN A 822 35.93 27.74 28.38
C GLN A 822 36.40 28.36 27.05
N GLY A 823 35.98 27.80 25.91
CA GLY A 823 36.28 28.28 24.56
C GLY A 823 35.19 29.15 23.92
N GLY A 824 34.20 29.61 24.69
CA GLY A 824 33.05 30.38 24.17
C GLY A 824 31.78 29.53 24.06
N TRP A 825 30.79 30.05 23.32
CA TRP A 825 29.51 29.38 23.14
C TRP A 825 29.57 28.32 22.03
N THR A 826 28.99 27.16 22.27
CA THR A 826 28.91 26.04 21.34
C THR A 826 27.47 25.62 21.12
N VAL A 827 27.17 24.95 20.00
CA VAL A 827 25.82 24.44 19.69
C VAL A 827 25.89 22.93 19.45
N ASP A 828 25.30 22.17 20.35
CA ASP A 828 25.12 20.72 20.20
C ASP A 828 23.73 20.42 19.67
N VAL A 829 23.61 19.36 18.87
CA VAL A 829 22.33 18.90 18.32
C VAL A 829 21.97 17.57 18.97
N LEU A 830 20.84 17.55 19.66
CA LEU A 830 20.26 16.35 20.23
C LEU A 830 19.13 15.85 19.32
N PRO A 831 19.31 14.75 18.58
CA PRO A 831 18.23 14.14 17.82
C PRO A 831 17.34 13.25 18.72
N PRO A 832 16.10 12.92 18.30
CA PRO A 832 15.23 11.95 18.98
C PRO A 832 15.90 10.59 19.21
N THR A 833 16.71 10.16 18.24
CA THR A 833 17.54 8.95 18.27
C THR A 833 18.75 9.14 17.34
N LEU A 834 19.79 8.33 17.53
CA LEU A 834 21.00 8.33 16.70
C LEU A 834 20.82 7.54 15.39
N ALA A 835 19.71 6.80 15.25
CA ALA A 835 19.36 6.08 14.03
C ALA A 835 18.99 7.04 12.88
N ALA A 836 18.92 6.51 11.66
CA ALA A 836 18.55 7.32 10.48
C ALA A 836 17.20 8.07 10.70
N PRO A 837 17.13 9.36 10.36
CA PRO A 837 15.92 10.16 10.58
C PRO A 837 14.68 9.57 9.91
N GLY A 838 13.60 9.46 10.67
CA GLY A 838 12.28 8.99 10.23
C GLY A 838 11.20 9.91 10.76
N LEU A 839 10.39 9.41 11.68
CA LEU A 839 9.48 10.23 12.48
C LEU A 839 9.98 10.28 13.92
N GLY A 840 9.86 11.43 14.57
CA GLY A 840 10.23 11.53 15.97
C GLY A 840 10.42 12.96 16.44
N TYR A 841 10.41 13.13 17.75
CA TYR A 841 10.71 14.41 18.37
C TYR A 841 11.55 14.19 19.62
N VAL A 842 12.40 15.16 19.89
CA VAL A 842 12.87 15.45 21.24
C VAL A 842 12.27 16.77 21.69
N GLU A 843 11.88 16.84 22.94
CA GLU A 843 11.24 17.97 23.58
C GLU A 843 12.03 18.39 24.81
N PHE A 844 12.31 19.69 24.93
CA PHE A 844 12.79 20.24 26.18
C PHE A 844 11.68 20.18 27.24
N ALA A 845 11.98 19.60 28.40
CA ALA A 845 11.03 19.42 29.49
C ALA A 845 11.38 20.21 30.76
N GLY A 846 12.58 20.77 30.88
CA GLY A 846 12.96 21.60 32.04
C GLY A 846 14.47 21.66 32.28
N TRP A 847 14.89 22.64 33.07
CA TRP A 847 16.25 22.78 33.58
C TRP A 847 16.33 22.28 35.01
N VAL A 848 17.35 21.50 35.34
CA VAL A 848 17.62 21.12 36.73
C VAL A 848 18.56 22.18 37.34
N PRO A 849 18.24 22.73 38.53
CA PRO A 849 19.10 23.73 39.16
C PRO A 849 20.56 23.29 39.30
N GLY A 850 21.49 24.23 39.14
CA GLY A 850 22.92 23.99 39.15
C GLY A 850 23.58 24.01 37.77
N GLY A 851 22.82 24.31 36.71
CA GLY A 851 23.31 24.58 35.35
C GLY A 851 24.15 23.48 34.71
N LYS A 852 23.87 22.23 35.06
CA LYS A 852 24.65 21.04 34.62
C LYS A 852 23.79 19.94 34.00
N GLN A 853 22.47 20.04 34.06
CA GLN A 853 21.58 18.96 33.66
C GLN A 853 20.30 19.53 33.04
N LEU A 854 19.73 18.78 32.08
CA LEU A 854 18.46 19.15 31.45
C LEU A 854 17.51 17.95 31.39
N LEU A 855 16.22 18.23 31.35
CA LEU A 855 15.17 17.22 31.21
C LEU A 855 14.66 17.24 29.77
N VAL A 856 14.53 16.07 29.16
CA VAL A 856 13.95 15.92 27.82
C VAL A 856 12.98 14.77 27.75
N VAL A 857 12.09 14.84 26.76
CA VAL A 857 11.28 13.69 26.34
C VAL A 857 11.56 13.40 24.89
N SER A 858 11.79 12.13 24.56
CA SER A 858 11.99 11.68 23.19
C SER A 858 11.08 10.52 22.82
N GLU A 859 10.62 10.53 21.59
CA GLU A 859 9.84 9.45 20.98
C GLU A 859 10.19 9.41 19.49
N SER A 860 10.34 8.22 18.92
CA SER A 860 10.73 8.10 17.51
C SER A 860 10.32 6.78 16.88
N ARG A 861 10.13 6.82 15.57
CA ARG A 861 10.11 5.67 14.67
C ARG A 861 11.22 5.85 13.64
N ALA A 862 12.30 5.12 13.84
CA ALA A 862 13.47 5.12 12.98
C ALA A 862 13.77 3.68 12.53
N GLU A 863 14.22 3.51 11.28
CA GLU A 863 14.53 2.18 10.71
C GLU A 863 13.36 1.16 10.84
N GLY A 864 12.13 1.65 10.73
CA GLY A 864 10.92 0.83 10.84
C GLY A 864 10.56 0.35 12.26
N ARG A 865 11.33 0.73 13.29
CA ARG A 865 11.09 0.36 14.68
C ARG A 865 10.57 1.54 15.50
N TYR A 866 9.52 1.30 16.27
CA TYR A 866 9.05 2.27 17.27
C TYR A 866 9.97 2.20 18.50
N ALA A 867 10.62 3.30 18.82
CA ALA A 867 11.21 3.52 20.12
C ALA A 867 10.13 4.12 21.02
N SER A 868 9.80 3.41 22.10
CA SER A 868 8.86 3.88 23.11
C SER A 868 9.25 5.28 23.62
N ARG A 869 8.26 6.07 24.01
CA ARG A 869 8.44 7.36 24.67
C ARG A 869 9.38 7.22 25.88
N ARG A 870 10.41 8.07 25.94
CA ARG A 870 11.41 8.08 27.01
C ARG A 870 11.48 9.47 27.64
N PHE A 871 11.36 9.50 28.96
CA PHE A 871 11.65 10.66 29.79
C PHE A 871 13.08 10.53 30.27
N GLN A 872 13.92 11.54 30.04
CA GLN A 872 15.36 11.45 30.29
C GLN A 872 15.86 12.68 31.03
N GLN A 873 16.73 12.44 32.01
CA GLN A 873 17.58 13.44 32.63
C GLN A 873 18.95 13.31 31.99
N LEU A 874 19.41 14.38 31.33
CA LEU A 874 20.67 14.39 30.61
C LEU A 874 21.71 15.23 31.36
N GLU A 875 22.96 14.81 31.27
CA GLU A 875 24.09 15.68 31.61
C GLU A 875 24.28 16.73 30.52
N LEU A 876 24.36 18.00 30.87
CA LEU A 876 24.44 19.10 29.92
C LEU A 876 25.77 19.13 29.15
N ALA A 877 26.86 18.65 29.77
CA ALA A 877 28.19 18.67 29.17
C ALA A 877 28.33 17.72 27.97
N THR A 878 27.71 16.54 28.06
CA THR A 878 27.84 15.42 27.12
C THR A 878 26.54 15.07 26.40
N LEU A 879 25.40 15.59 26.89
CA LEU A 879 24.04 15.18 26.52
C LEU A 879 23.76 13.68 26.74
N ALA A 880 24.58 13.01 27.55
CA ALA A 880 24.40 11.61 27.89
C ALA A 880 23.25 11.45 28.92
N PRO A 881 22.42 10.39 28.78
CA PRO A 881 21.36 10.12 29.74
C PRO A 881 21.94 9.64 31.08
N LEU A 882 21.65 10.38 32.15
CA LEU A 882 21.94 9.99 33.53
C LEU A 882 20.87 9.03 34.08
N HIS A 883 19.61 9.37 33.85
CA HIS A 883 18.45 8.57 34.23
C HIS A 883 17.40 8.60 33.12
N GLN A 884 16.67 7.50 32.96
CA GLN A 884 15.60 7.40 31.97
C GLN A 884 14.44 6.53 32.47
N ALA A 885 13.23 6.85 32.04
CA ALA A 885 12.01 6.13 32.38
C ALA A 885 10.97 6.19 31.25
N GLY A 886 9.99 5.29 31.29
CA GLY A 886 8.85 5.31 30.36
C GLY A 886 7.74 6.30 30.75
N ASP A 887 7.75 6.78 32.00
CA ASP A 887 6.78 7.74 32.53
C ASP A 887 7.51 8.83 33.35
N ALA A 888 7.12 10.09 33.16
CA ALA A 888 7.61 11.24 33.93
C ALA A 888 7.45 11.06 35.45
N LYS A 889 6.40 10.37 35.90
CA LYS A 889 6.13 10.14 37.33
C LYS A 889 7.17 9.25 38.02
N GLN A 890 7.86 8.41 37.26
CA GLN A 890 8.91 7.53 37.78
C GLN A 890 10.21 8.28 38.07
N LEU A 891 10.39 9.48 37.49
CA LEU A 891 11.56 10.32 37.71
C LEU A 891 11.20 11.49 38.64
N GLY A 892 11.62 11.40 39.91
CA GLY A 892 11.38 12.48 40.88
C GLY A 892 11.96 13.84 40.49
N VAL A 893 12.92 13.88 39.55
CA VAL A 893 13.42 15.14 38.96
C VAL A 893 12.39 15.83 38.06
N PHE A 894 11.58 15.08 37.30
CA PHE A 894 10.50 15.64 36.49
C PHE A 894 9.40 16.24 37.39
N GLN A 895 9.09 15.60 38.51
CA GLN A 895 8.09 16.11 39.45
C GLN A 895 8.51 17.44 40.11
N ARG A 896 9.81 17.70 40.23
CA ARG A 896 10.35 18.89 40.92
C ARG A 896 10.71 20.02 39.96
N TRP A 897 11.22 19.69 38.77
CA TRP A 897 11.92 20.64 37.90
C TRP A 897 11.42 20.65 36.45
N ALA A 898 10.31 19.96 36.15
CA ALA A 898 9.66 20.11 34.86
C ALA A 898 9.19 21.56 34.67
N ASP A 899 9.40 22.08 33.46
CA ASP A 899 8.97 23.41 33.07
C ASP A 899 7.42 23.48 33.10
N PRO A 900 6.81 24.50 33.72
CA PRO A 900 5.36 24.62 33.76
C PRO A 900 4.71 24.75 32.38
N ALA A 901 5.35 25.44 31.43
CA ALA A 901 4.86 25.58 30.07
C ALA A 901 4.93 24.25 29.32
N TRP A 902 5.97 23.45 29.57
CA TRP A 902 6.03 22.07 29.08
C TRP A 902 4.89 21.21 29.65
N THR A 903 4.70 21.23 30.97
CA THR A 903 3.69 20.41 31.66
C THR A 903 2.26 20.71 31.17
N GLY A 904 1.94 21.98 30.90
CA GLY A 904 0.61 22.38 30.42
C GLY A 904 0.35 22.10 28.93
N ALA A 905 1.39 21.99 28.10
CA ALA A 905 1.27 21.95 26.65
C ALA A 905 1.85 20.69 25.96
N SER A 906 2.53 19.80 26.70
CA SER A 906 3.12 18.61 26.10
C SER A 906 2.09 17.56 25.70
N LEU A 907 2.12 17.18 24.43
CA LEU A 907 1.36 16.03 23.93
C LEU A 907 1.95 14.70 24.43
N ALA A 908 3.17 14.71 24.97
CA ALA A 908 3.81 13.51 25.54
C ALA A 908 3.28 13.13 26.93
N LEU A 909 2.46 13.99 27.55
CA LEU A 909 1.78 13.72 28.82
C LEU A 909 0.31 13.31 28.61
N ARG A 910 -0.18 13.40 27.38
CA ARG A 910 -1.48 12.92 26.93
C ARG A 910 -1.28 11.57 26.24
#